data_AF-A0A3D5L7I3-F1
#
_entry.id   AF-A0A3D5L7I3-F1
#
_cell.length_a   1.000
_cell.length_b   1.000
_cell.length_c   1.000
_cell.angle_alpha   90.00
_cell.angle_beta   90.00
_cell.angle_gamma   90.00
#
_symmetry.space_group_name_H-M   'P 1'
#
loop_
_entity.id
_entity.type
_entity.pdbx_description
1 polymer ?
#
loop_
_entity_poly.entity_id
_entity_poly.type
_entity_poly.pdbx_seq_one_letter_code
_entity_poly.pdbx_strand_id
1 'polypeptide(L)'
;MNQCYRLGIDIGSTTVKVAVIDDNNKILFADYERHYANIQETLASLLKKCKGELGELSLRPNITGSGGLTLSGYLHIPFVQEVVAVATALQDYAPRTDVAIELGGEDAKIIYFTGGIDQRMNGICAGGTGSFIDQMASLLQTDAAGLNEYAKNYKAIYPIAARCGVFAKSDIQPLINDGATREDLAASIFQAVVNQTISGLACGKPIRGNVAFLGGPLHFLPELRNAFIRTLNLTGDAIIAPDHSHLFAATGAAMNAKDDAEIFSLDKLISDLSGGIKMKFEVKRMQPLFKDEADYKEFTDRHDQYKVRRGDLATYEGNVFLGIDAGSTTTKVALVGEDGSLLYSFYSSNNGSPLATAISSIKEIKSLLPDSAKIAYSCSTGYGEALLKAAFILDEGEVETISHYYAAAFFDPSVDCILDIGGQDMKCIRIKDGTVDSVQLNEACSSGCGSFIETFAKSLNYSVQDFAKAALFAQNPVDLGTRCTVFMNSNVKQAQKEGASVADISAGLAYSVIKNALFKVIKITSAGDLGKNVVVQGGTFYNDAVLRSFERISGCEAVRPDIAGIMGAFGAALIARERYMHRPHETTMLSLDDIINLTYTTTMSRCRGCVNHCVLTINRFEGGRQYVSGNRCERGLGVEKAKRDIPNLFTWKYHKIFDYEPLTADKATRGIVGIPRVLNMYENFPYWATFFKELGFRVMLSPQSSHQIYELGIETIPSESECYPAKLAHGHISWLIKRDVPFIFYPCIPYERKEVPGAGNHYNCPMVTSYSENIKNNMEELKEKNVKFLNPFMAFTSEEILSRQLQEVFKKEFDIPESETKKAAKKAWNELAQVRTDVEKKGEEVLQYLKDTGKHGIVLAGRPYHIDPEINHGIADMITSYGFAVLTEDSVSHLGKVERPLVVTDQWMYHSRLYAAAAFVKTQDNLDLVQ
;
A
#
# COMPACT_ATOMS: atom_id res chain seq x y z
N MET A 1 40.99 -41.77 -15.42
CA MET A 1 40.14 -41.46 -14.26
C MET A 1 39.10 -40.48 -14.76
N ASN A 2 37.82 -40.85 -14.80
CA ASN A 2 36.76 -39.91 -15.19
C ASN A 2 36.67 -38.86 -14.08
N GLN A 3 37.12 -37.64 -14.39
CA GLN A 3 37.04 -36.50 -13.48
C GLN A 3 35.56 -36.25 -13.16
N CYS A 4 35.22 -36.24 -11.87
CA CYS A 4 33.86 -36.04 -11.40
C CYS A 4 33.72 -34.61 -10.88
N TYR A 5 32.83 -33.84 -11.49
CA TYR A 5 32.61 -32.43 -11.15
C TYR A 5 31.44 -32.27 -10.17
N ARG A 6 31.37 -31.12 -9.51
CA ARG A 6 30.27 -30.79 -8.59
C ARG A 6 29.26 -29.91 -9.31
N LEU A 7 27.98 -30.27 -9.24
CA LEU A 7 26.88 -29.51 -9.83
C LEU A 7 26.01 -28.93 -8.72
N GLY A 8 25.81 -27.63 -8.74
CA GLY A 8 24.83 -26.97 -7.89
C GLY A 8 23.64 -26.51 -8.70
N ILE A 9 22.45 -26.77 -8.17
CA ILE A 9 21.18 -26.39 -8.77
C ILE A 9 20.42 -25.53 -7.77
N ASP A 10 20.12 -24.29 -8.10
CA ASP A 10 19.23 -23.42 -7.31
C ASP A 10 17.90 -23.25 -8.05
N ILE A 11 16.83 -23.74 -7.45
CA ILE A 11 15.47 -23.60 -7.97
C ILE A 11 14.75 -22.59 -7.08
N GLY A 12 14.82 -21.32 -7.49
CA GLY A 12 14.14 -20.22 -6.84
C GLY A 12 12.65 -20.14 -7.18
N SER A 13 12.00 -19.06 -6.72
CA SER A 13 10.56 -18.85 -6.92
C SER A 13 10.15 -18.44 -8.34
N THR A 14 11.10 -17.93 -9.12
CA THR A 14 10.88 -17.48 -10.52
C THR A 14 11.88 -18.07 -11.51
N THR A 15 12.98 -18.65 -11.03
CA THR A 15 14.18 -18.94 -11.84
C THR A 15 14.88 -20.22 -11.44
N VAL A 16 15.57 -20.84 -12.40
CA VAL A 16 16.50 -21.96 -12.18
C VAL A 16 17.91 -21.48 -12.50
N LYS A 17 18.87 -21.83 -11.64
CA LYS A 17 20.30 -21.60 -11.84
C LYS A 17 21.04 -22.91 -11.75
N VAL A 18 22.06 -23.07 -12.57
CA VAL A 18 23.00 -24.18 -12.48
C VAL A 18 24.43 -23.65 -12.44
N ALA A 19 25.29 -24.30 -11.67
CA ALA A 19 26.72 -24.02 -11.62
C ALA A 19 27.50 -25.34 -11.52
N VAL A 20 28.38 -25.59 -12.48
CA VAL A 20 29.33 -26.71 -12.46
C VAL A 20 30.69 -26.18 -12.04
N ILE A 21 31.28 -26.75 -11.00
CA ILE A 21 32.59 -26.36 -10.47
C ILE A 21 33.58 -27.52 -10.46
N ASP A 22 34.87 -27.19 -10.60
CA ASP A 22 35.98 -28.12 -10.39
C ASP A 22 36.37 -28.27 -8.91
N ASP A 23 37.38 -29.09 -8.62
CA ASP A 23 37.87 -29.35 -7.26
C ASP A 23 38.51 -28.11 -6.59
N ASN A 24 38.90 -27.10 -7.38
CA ASN A 24 39.43 -25.82 -6.89
C ASN A 24 38.34 -24.74 -6.79
N ASN A 25 37.06 -25.14 -6.77
CA ASN A 25 35.90 -24.24 -6.72
C ASN A 25 35.76 -23.29 -7.93
N LYS A 26 36.47 -23.54 -9.03
CA LYS A 26 36.37 -22.73 -10.23
C LYS A 26 35.13 -23.11 -11.03
N ILE A 27 34.32 -22.12 -11.37
CA ILE A 27 33.14 -22.29 -12.24
C ILE A 27 33.60 -22.66 -13.66
N LEU A 28 33.12 -23.81 -14.14
CA LEU A 28 33.34 -24.30 -15.51
C LEU A 28 32.17 -23.97 -16.42
N PHE A 29 30.96 -24.01 -15.87
CA PHE A 29 29.73 -23.62 -16.56
C PHE A 29 28.77 -23.06 -15.51
N ALA A 30 28.10 -21.96 -15.83
CA ALA A 30 26.95 -21.51 -15.06
C ALA A 30 25.97 -20.77 -15.96
N ASP A 31 24.69 -20.97 -15.72
CA ASP A 31 23.63 -20.30 -16.44
C ASP A 31 22.39 -20.14 -15.55
N TYR A 32 21.53 -19.20 -15.90
CA TYR A 32 20.35 -18.79 -15.17
C TYR A 32 19.21 -18.47 -16.12
N GLU A 33 18.05 -19.09 -15.89
CA GLU A 33 16.86 -18.85 -16.69
C GLU A 33 15.61 -18.66 -15.82
N ARG A 34 14.69 -17.81 -16.29
CA ARG A 34 13.34 -17.72 -15.74
C ARG A 34 12.55 -18.95 -16.18
N HIS A 35 11.93 -19.64 -15.23
CA HIS A 35 11.26 -20.90 -15.54
C HIS A 35 9.79 -20.76 -15.97
N TYR A 36 9.13 -19.61 -15.77
CA TYR A 36 7.72 -19.37 -16.15
C TYR A 36 6.77 -20.52 -15.77
N ALA A 37 6.86 -20.96 -14.51
CA ALA A 37 6.17 -22.15 -13.96
C ALA A 37 6.53 -23.53 -14.56
N ASN A 38 7.50 -23.61 -15.46
CA ASN A 38 7.95 -24.83 -16.12
C ASN A 38 9.35 -25.27 -15.62
N ILE A 39 9.44 -25.62 -14.34
CA ILE A 39 10.73 -25.89 -13.65
C ILE A 39 11.50 -27.05 -14.30
N GLN A 40 10.83 -28.17 -14.59
CA GLN A 40 11.49 -29.39 -15.08
C GLN A 40 12.09 -29.20 -16.47
N GLU A 41 11.32 -28.62 -17.40
CA GLU A 41 11.84 -28.37 -18.76
C GLU A 41 12.93 -27.29 -18.77
N THR A 42 12.80 -26.25 -17.94
CA THR A 42 13.83 -25.20 -17.82
C THR A 42 15.14 -25.79 -17.29
N LEU A 43 15.09 -26.60 -16.23
CA LEU A 43 16.27 -27.27 -15.71
C LEU A 43 16.87 -28.24 -16.75
N ALA A 44 16.04 -29.01 -17.46
CA ALA A 44 16.51 -29.87 -18.54
C ALA A 44 17.18 -29.08 -19.68
N SER A 45 16.64 -27.91 -20.03
CA SER A 45 17.21 -26.98 -21.01
C SER A 45 18.61 -26.50 -20.58
N LEU A 46 18.75 -26.03 -19.35
CA LEU A 46 20.03 -25.59 -18.78
C LEU A 46 21.08 -26.70 -18.76
N LEU A 47 20.68 -27.93 -18.39
CA LEU A 47 21.58 -29.09 -18.41
C LEU A 47 21.97 -29.51 -19.84
N LYS A 48 21.07 -29.36 -20.83
CA LYS A 48 21.40 -29.56 -22.25
C LYS A 48 22.42 -28.53 -22.75
N LYS A 49 22.31 -27.27 -22.35
CA LYS A 49 23.33 -26.24 -22.65
C LYS A 49 24.68 -26.59 -22.03
N CYS A 50 24.69 -26.98 -20.75
CA CYS A 50 25.89 -27.47 -20.06
C CYS A 50 26.57 -28.60 -20.83
N LYS A 51 25.78 -29.59 -21.29
CA LYS A 51 26.29 -30.70 -22.12
C LYS A 51 26.86 -30.20 -23.46
N GLY A 52 26.23 -29.21 -24.08
CA GLY A 52 26.69 -28.61 -25.32
C GLY A 52 28.07 -27.96 -25.19
N GLU A 53 28.39 -27.37 -24.03
CA GLU A 53 29.67 -26.68 -23.78
C GLU A 53 30.75 -27.58 -23.19
N LEU A 54 30.40 -28.43 -22.22
CA LEU A 54 31.36 -29.24 -21.45
C LEU A 54 31.40 -30.73 -21.85
N GLY A 55 30.47 -31.18 -22.70
CA GLY A 55 30.31 -32.59 -23.06
C GLY A 55 29.59 -33.41 -21.98
N GLU A 56 29.67 -34.74 -22.07
CA GLU A 56 29.11 -35.63 -21.05
C GLU A 56 29.99 -35.67 -19.81
N LEU A 57 29.38 -35.49 -18.64
CA LEU A 57 30.07 -35.38 -17.36
C LEU A 57 29.54 -36.37 -16.33
N SER A 58 30.42 -36.78 -15.41
CA SER A 58 30.05 -37.42 -14.15
C SER A 58 29.94 -36.35 -13.07
N LEU A 59 28.78 -36.22 -12.44
CA LEU A 59 28.43 -35.11 -11.57
C LEU A 59 28.03 -35.57 -10.17
N ARG A 60 28.41 -34.80 -9.16
CA ARG A 60 27.82 -34.83 -7.81
C ARG A 60 26.87 -33.64 -7.66
N PRO A 61 25.56 -33.82 -7.89
CA PRO A 61 24.61 -32.73 -7.82
C PRO A 61 24.17 -32.46 -6.38
N ASN A 62 23.91 -31.20 -6.07
CA ASN A 62 23.19 -30.74 -4.88
C ASN A 62 22.13 -29.72 -5.31
N ILE A 63 20.94 -29.79 -4.69
CA ILE A 63 19.83 -28.87 -4.95
C ILE A 63 19.64 -27.92 -3.78
N THR A 64 19.31 -26.67 -4.07
CA THR A 64 18.86 -25.66 -3.13
C THR A 64 17.68 -24.86 -3.68
N GLY A 65 17.20 -23.89 -2.90
CA GLY A 65 16.11 -22.99 -3.27
C GLY A 65 14.72 -23.54 -2.93
N SER A 66 13.74 -22.62 -2.85
CA SER A 66 12.37 -22.90 -2.39
C SER A 66 11.57 -23.82 -3.32
N GLY A 67 11.90 -23.86 -4.62
CA GLY A 67 11.33 -24.80 -5.59
C GLY A 67 12.07 -26.14 -5.66
N GLY A 68 13.24 -26.26 -5.02
CA GLY A 68 14.13 -27.41 -5.14
C GLY A 68 13.78 -28.58 -4.22
N LEU A 69 13.18 -28.32 -3.06
CA LEU A 69 12.97 -29.33 -2.01
C LEU A 69 12.12 -30.53 -2.45
N THR A 70 11.04 -30.28 -3.18
CA THR A 70 10.19 -31.37 -3.69
C THR A 70 10.92 -32.16 -4.78
N LEU A 71 11.57 -31.45 -5.70
CA LEU A 71 12.28 -32.07 -6.82
C LEU A 71 13.47 -32.91 -6.36
N SER A 72 14.18 -32.48 -5.30
CA SER A 72 15.30 -33.21 -4.71
C SER A 72 14.88 -34.58 -4.19
N GLY A 73 13.68 -34.69 -3.61
CA GLY A 73 13.10 -35.96 -3.17
C GLY A 73 12.78 -36.93 -4.32
N TYR A 74 12.30 -36.42 -5.45
CA TYR A 74 11.98 -37.24 -6.63
C TYR A 74 13.20 -37.64 -7.46
N LEU A 75 14.22 -36.78 -7.53
CA LEU A 75 15.47 -37.07 -8.24
C LEU A 75 16.49 -37.82 -7.36
N HIS A 76 16.20 -37.99 -6.07
CA HIS A 76 17.14 -38.53 -5.07
C HIS A 76 18.47 -37.75 -4.98
N ILE A 77 18.41 -36.44 -5.22
CA ILE A 77 19.56 -35.54 -5.12
C ILE A 77 19.54 -34.88 -3.72
N PRO A 78 20.69 -34.76 -3.02
CA PRO A 78 20.72 -34.10 -1.71
C PRO A 78 20.25 -32.64 -1.77
N PHE A 79 19.54 -32.21 -0.73
CA PHE A 79 19.11 -30.83 -0.55
C PHE A 79 20.00 -30.11 0.45
N VAL A 80 20.48 -28.91 0.10
CA VAL A 80 21.20 -28.01 0.99
C VAL A 80 20.39 -26.73 1.20
N GLN A 81 20.34 -26.25 2.44
CA GLN A 81 19.67 -24.99 2.76
C GLN A 81 20.36 -23.82 2.05
N GLU A 82 19.56 -22.96 1.40
CA GLU A 82 20.05 -21.86 0.56
C GLU A 82 21.02 -20.94 1.30
N VAL A 83 20.74 -20.66 2.58
CA VAL A 83 21.56 -19.80 3.42
C VAL A 83 22.93 -20.39 3.70
N VAL A 84 23.00 -21.71 3.85
CA VAL A 84 24.26 -22.42 4.00
C VAL A 84 25.04 -22.35 2.69
N ALA A 85 24.38 -22.60 1.56
CA ALA A 85 25.00 -22.49 0.25
C ALA A 85 25.57 -21.08 0.00
N VAL A 86 24.76 -20.03 0.18
CA VAL A 86 25.18 -18.63 0.00
C VAL A 86 26.30 -18.25 0.97
N ALA A 87 26.24 -18.68 2.23
CA ALA A 87 27.30 -18.47 3.20
C ALA A 87 28.62 -19.14 2.78
N THR A 88 28.58 -20.38 2.31
CA THR A 88 29.77 -21.08 1.80
C THR A 88 30.40 -20.34 0.62
N ALA A 89 29.58 -19.90 -0.35
CA ALA A 89 30.08 -19.13 -1.49
C ALA A 89 30.70 -17.78 -1.07
N LEU A 90 30.08 -17.06 -0.12
CA LEU A 90 30.61 -15.80 0.38
C LEU A 90 31.92 -15.98 1.15
N GLN A 91 32.06 -17.03 1.95
CA GLN A 91 33.30 -17.30 2.70
C GLN A 91 34.49 -17.57 1.77
N ASP A 92 34.25 -18.14 0.59
CA ASP A 92 35.27 -18.40 -0.43
C ASP A 92 35.59 -17.14 -1.25
N TYR A 93 34.56 -16.50 -1.85
CA TYR A 93 34.74 -15.39 -2.80
C TYR A 93 34.91 -14.02 -2.14
N ALA A 94 34.36 -13.81 -0.95
CA ALA A 94 34.35 -12.51 -0.26
C ALA A 94 34.43 -12.66 1.28
N PRO A 95 35.53 -13.20 1.83
CA PRO A 95 35.64 -13.57 3.24
C PRO A 95 35.56 -12.40 4.22
N ARG A 96 35.69 -11.15 3.75
CA ARG A 96 35.58 -9.93 4.57
C ARG A 96 34.12 -9.49 4.79
N THR A 97 33.14 -10.22 4.26
CA THR A 97 31.71 -9.86 4.36
C THR A 97 31.21 -9.94 5.80
N ASP A 98 30.72 -8.82 6.34
CA ASP A 98 30.08 -8.77 7.65
C ASP A 98 28.56 -9.00 7.54
N VAL A 99 27.95 -8.45 6.49
CA VAL A 99 26.51 -8.55 6.20
C VAL A 99 26.29 -8.78 4.71
N ALA A 100 25.40 -9.67 4.32
CA ALA A 100 24.96 -9.83 2.94
C ALA A 100 23.48 -9.48 2.79
N ILE A 101 23.15 -8.63 1.81
CA ILE A 101 21.79 -8.33 1.38
C ILE A 101 21.56 -9.08 0.07
N GLU A 102 20.60 -9.99 0.07
CA GLU A 102 20.23 -10.78 -1.10
C GLU A 102 18.79 -10.49 -1.51
N LEU A 103 18.59 -10.06 -2.75
CA LEU A 103 17.25 -9.90 -3.32
C LEU A 103 17.02 -10.97 -4.38
N GLY A 104 16.00 -11.80 -4.17
CA GLY A 104 15.51 -12.80 -5.11
C GLY A 104 14.21 -12.37 -5.80
N GLY A 105 13.56 -13.33 -6.47
CA GLY A 105 12.29 -13.10 -7.15
C GLY A 105 11.15 -12.77 -6.19
N GLU A 106 10.99 -13.52 -5.11
CA GLU A 106 9.92 -13.30 -4.10
C GLU A 106 10.46 -13.27 -2.66
N ASP A 107 11.75 -13.53 -2.51
CA ASP A 107 12.44 -13.57 -1.23
C ASP A 107 13.49 -12.47 -1.19
N ALA A 108 13.59 -11.78 -0.07
CA ALA A 108 14.65 -10.83 0.28
C ALA A 108 15.25 -11.29 1.61
N LYS A 109 16.58 -11.31 1.69
CA LYS A 109 17.32 -11.84 2.84
C LYS A 109 18.39 -10.86 3.29
N ILE A 110 18.62 -10.81 4.60
CA ILE A 110 19.82 -10.22 5.20
C ILE A 110 20.50 -11.31 6.03
N ILE A 111 21.77 -11.58 5.72
CA ILE A 111 22.60 -12.58 6.42
C ILE A 111 23.69 -11.84 7.17
N TYR A 112 23.75 -11.99 8.48
CA TYR A 112 24.81 -11.46 9.33
C TYR A 112 25.82 -12.56 9.63
N PHE A 113 27.11 -12.24 9.50
CA PHE A 113 28.21 -13.18 9.76
C PHE A 113 28.89 -12.91 11.10
N THR A 114 28.79 -11.69 11.63
CA THR A 114 29.36 -11.30 12.93
C THR A 114 28.59 -11.94 14.08
N GLY A 115 29.29 -12.73 14.91
CA GLY A 115 28.71 -13.44 16.06
C GLY A 115 28.02 -14.77 15.71
N GLY A 116 28.22 -15.29 14.50
CA GLY A 116 27.56 -16.48 13.96
C GLY A 116 26.64 -16.12 12.78
N ILE A 117 26.23 -17.13 12.01
CA ILE A 117 25.31 -16.94 10.87
C ILE A 117 23.90 -16.71 11.42
N ASP A 118 23.39 -15.49 11.25
CA ASP A 118 22.00 -15.10 11.57
C ASP A 118 21.32 -14.60 10.29
N GLN A 119 20.19 -15.19 9.93
CA GLN A 119 19.44 -14.87 8.71
C GLN A 119 18.10 -14.23 9.07
N ARG A 120 17.80 -13.13 8.38
CA ARG A 120 16.48 -12.48 8.33
C ARG A 120 15.94 -12.58 6.92
N MET A 121 14.68 -12.95 6.77
CA MET A 121 14.02 -13.10 5.47
C MET A 121 12.60 -12.56 5.55
N ASN A 122 12.11 -11.98 4.45
CA ASN A 122 10.73 -11.54 4.37
C ASN A 122 9.78 -12.74 4.49
N GLY A 123 8.56 -12.48 4.98
CA GLY A 123 7.49 -13.47 4.90
C GLY A 123 7.00 -13.68 3.47
N ILE A 124 5.79 -14.20 3.31
CA ILE A 124 5.18 -14.51 2.00
C ILE A 124 4.99 -13.24 1.13
N CYS A 125 5.08 -12.04 1.70
CA CYS A 125 4.90 -10.80 0.96
C CYS A 125 6.12 -10.45 0.10
N ALA A 126 5.93 -10.35 -1.21
CA ALA A 126 6.98 -9.95 -2.18
C ALA A 126 7.38 -8.46 -2.11
N GLY A 127 6.93 -7.71 -1.09
CA GLY A 127 7.34 -6.31 -0.89
C GLY A 127 8.86 -6.19 -0.71
N GLY A 128 9.51 -5.36 -1.51
CA GLY A 128 10.97 -5.20 -1.49
C GLY A 128 11.76 -6.29 -2.25
N THR A 129 11.15 -7.00 -3.20
CA THR A 129 11.77 -8.10 -3.96
C THR A 129 11.76 -7.85 -5.48
N GLY A 130 12.34 -8.76 -6.27
CA GLY A 130 12.32 -8.69 -7.74
C GLY A 130 10.90 -8.70 -8.34
N SER A 131 9.97 -9.46 -7.78
CA SER A 131 8.57 -9.53 -8.24
C SER A 131 7.83 -8.21 -8.01
N PHE A 132 8.16 -7.49 -6.93
CA PHE A 132 7.67 -6.13 -6.74
C PHE A 132 8.18 -5.20 -7.84
N ILE A 133 9.49 -5.27 -8.15
CA ILE A 133 10.11 -4.47 -9.22
C ILE A 133 9.45 -4.76 -10.57
N ASP A 134 9.25 -6.05 -10.91
CA ASP A 134 8.58 -6.47 -12.15
C ASP A 134 7.15 -5.88 -12.25
N GLN A 135 6.40 -5.90 -11.14
CA GLN A 135 5.05 -5.34 -11.11
C GLN A 135 5.04 -3.81 -11.30
N MET A 136 6.02 -3.10 -10.73
CA MET A 136 6.12 -1.65 -10.87
C MET A 136 6.65 -1.25 -12.24
N ALA A 137 7.59 -2.02 -12.80
CA ALA A 137 8.06 -1.86 -14.17
C ALA A 137 6.91 -2.02 -15.16
N SER A 138 6.09 -3.07 -15.00
CA SER A 138 4.89 -3.26 -15.82
C SER A 138 3.89 -2.12 -15.69
N LEU A 139 3.73 -1.54 -14.49
CA LEU A 139 2.88 -0.35 -14.30
C LEU A 139 3.37 0.84 -15.14
N LEU A 140 4.69 1.02 -15.24
CA LEU A 140 5.34 2.06 -16.04
C LEU A 140 5.58 1.66 -17.51
N GLN A 141 4.99 0.54 -17.96
CA GLN A 141 5.12 0.02 -19.33
C GLN A 141 6.59 -0.19 -19.74
N THR A 142 7.37 -0.78 -18.84
CA THR A 142 8.77 -1.14 -19.06
C THR A 142 9.06 -2.49 -18.40
N ASP A 143 10.24 -3.03 -18.61
CA ASP A 143 10.80 -4.11 -17.81
C ASP A 143 11.74 -3.55 -16.70
N ALA A 144 12.28 -4.44 -15.88
CA ALA A 144 13.20 -4.06 -14.80
C ALA A 144 14.45 -3.31 -15.32
N ALA A 145 14.93 -3.64 -16.53
CA ALA A 145 16.08 -2.98 -17.13
C ALA A 145 15.77 -1.54 -17.54
N GLY A 146 14.62 -1.30 -18.19
CA GLY A 146 14.18 0.04 -18.53
C GLY A 146 13.79 0.86 -17.29
N LEU A 147 13.29 0.23 -16.23
CA LEU A 147 13.12 0.90 -14.93
C LEU A 147 14.47 1.38 -14.39
N ASN A 148 15.51 0.56 -14.48
CA ASN A 148 16.86 0.94 -14.09
C ASN A 148 17.43 2.07 -14.97
N GLU A 149 17.11 2.10 -16.26
CA GLU A 149 17.52 3.20 -17.15
C GLU A 149 16.85 4.53 -16.76
N TYR A 150 15.54 4.52 -16.51
CA TYR A 150 14.80 5.71 -16.06
C TYR A 150 15.35 6.26 -14.74
N ALA A 151 15.71 5.38 -13.79
CA ALA A 151 16.18 5.77 -12.47
C ALA A 151 17.52 6.54 -12.46
N LYS A 152 18.28 6.59 -13.56
CA LYS A 152 19.58 7.29 -13.62
C LYS A 152 19.47 8.82 -13.52
N ASN A 153 18.41 9.39 -14.09
CA ASN A 153 18.30 10.84 -14.32
C ASN A 153 17.17 11.50 -13.52
N TYR A 154 16.78 10.88 -12.39
CA TYR A 154 15.74 11.41 -11.52
C TYR A 154 16.12 12.76 -10.90
N LYS A 155 15.11 13.58 -10.63
CA LYS A 155 15.24 14.88 -9.96
C LYS A 155 14.60 14.87 -8.57
N ALA A 156 13.66 13.97 -8.33
CA ALA A 156 12.94 13.83 -7.08
C ALA A 156 12.66 12.37 -6.72
N ILE A 157 12.52 12.11 -5.42
CA ILE A 157 12.05 10.83 -4.87
C ILE A 157 10.72 11.10 -4.15
N TYR A 158 9.69 10.37 -4.56
CA TYR A 158 8.38 10.35 -3.93
C TYR A 158 8.33 9.25 -2.87
N PRO A 159 7.66 9.49 -1.73
CA PRO A 159 7.38 8.44 -0.76
C PRO A 159 6.37 7.45 -1.36
N ILE A 160 6.76 6.18 -1.46
CA ILE A 160 5.90 5.08 -1.93
C ILE A 160 5.92 3.96 -0.88
N ALA A 161 4.75 3.43 -0.53
CA ALA A 161 4.64 2.28 0.36
C ALA A 161 4.99 0.98 -0.39
N ALA A 162 6.18 0.41 -0.10
CA ALA A 162 6.66 -0.82 -0.74
C ALA A 162 6.24 -2.13 -0.04
N ARG A 163 5.25 -2.10 0.87
CA ARG A 163 4.79 -3.30 1.59
C ARG A 163 4.25 -4.37 0.64
N CYS A 164 3.56 -3.96 -0.42
CA CYS A 164 3.01 -4.84 -1.45
C CYS A 164 2.92 -4.07 -2.77
N GLY A 165 3.03 -4.78 -3.90
CA GLY A 165 2.85 -4.17 -5.22
C GLY A 165 1.47 -3.53 -5.41
N VAL A 166 0.46 -3.94 -4.64
CA VAL A 166 -0.86 -3.28 -4.69
C VAL A 166 -0.83 -1.89 -4.07
N PHE A 167 -0.34 -1.76 -2.83
CA PHE A 167 -0.25 -0.46 -2.17
C PHE A 167 0.67 0.50 -2.94
N ALA A 168 1.79 -0.01 -3.46
CA ALA A 168 2.65 0.79 -4.30
C ALA A 168 1.95 1.26 -5.58
N LYS A 169 1.11 0.42 -6.21
CA LYS A 169 0.27 0.86 -7.35
C LYS A 169 -0.70 1.97 -6.94
N SER A 170 -1.38 1.84 -5.80
CA SER A 170 -2.29 2.87 -5.29
C SER A 170 -1.58 4.19 -4.98
N ASP A 171 -0.30 4.16 -4.61
CA ASP A 171 0.52 5.37 -4.41
C ASP A 171 1.05 5.94 -5.73
N ILE A 172 1.47 5.09 -6.68
CA ILE A 172 2.10 5.50 -7.94
C ILE A 172 1.06 5.99 -8.96
N GLN A 173 -0.13 5.37 -9.02
CA GLN A 173 -1.12 5.70 -10.04
C GLN A 173 -1.62 7.16 -9.96
N PRO A 174 -1.94 7.71 -8.77
CA PRO A 174 -2.23 9.14 -8.64
C PRO A 174 -1.05 9.99 -9.09
N LEU A 175 0.20 9.62 -8.78
CA LEU A 175 1.38 10.36 -9.23
C LEU A 175 1.50 10.35 -10.77
N ILE A 176 1.21 9.23 -11.43
CA ILE A 176 1.15 9.14 -12.89
C ILE A 176 0.07 10.08 -13.43
N ASN A 177 -1.15 10.01 -12.87
CA ASN A 177 -2.28 10.84 -13.28
C ASN A 177 -2.02 12.33 -13.03
N ASP A 178 -1.25 12.66 -12.00
CA ASP A 178 -0.82 14.01 -11.66
C ASP A 178 0.26 14.52 -12.62
N GLY A 179 0.99 13.64 -13.31
CA GLY A 179 2.02 13.97 -14.29
C GLY A 179 3.46 13.77 -13.81
N ALA A 180 3.70 12.94 -12.79
CA ALA A 180 5.05 12.56 -12.36
C ALA A 180 5.83 11.86 -13.50
N THR A 181 7.13 12.17 -13.61
CA THR A 181 7.99 11.63 -14.66
C THR A 181 8.32 10.15 -14.41
N ARG A 182 8.60 9.39 -15.48
CA ARG A 182 8.98 7.97 -15.34
C ARG A 182 10.29 7.81 -14.58
N GLU A 183 11.21 8.76 -14.74
CA GLU A 183 12.51 8.82 -14.09
C GLU A 183 12.37 8.96 -12.56
N ASP A 184 11.57 9.92 -12.11
CA ASP A 184 11.34 10.13 -10.68
C ASP A 184 10.58 8.95 -10.07
N LEU A 185 9.57 8.40 -10.76
CA LEU A 185 8.84 7.22 -10.30
C LEU A 185 9.74 6.00 -10.18
N ALA A 186 10.63 5.76 -11.16
CA ALA A 186 11.57 4.65 -11.14
C ALA A 186 12.54 4.71 -9.96
N ALA A 187 13.14 5.88 -9.71
CA ALA A 187 14.01 6.09 -8.55
C ALA A 187 13.24 5.93 -7.22
N SER A 188 11.98 6.37 -7.18
CA SER A 188 11.11 6.24 -6.01
C SER A 188 10.75 4.78 -5.72
N ILE A 189 10.47 3.99 -6.76
CA ILE A 189 10.23 2.54 -6.65
C ILE A 189 11.44 1.84 -6.03
N PHE A 190 12.65 2.14 -6.51
CA PHE A 190 13.87 1.56 -5.94
C PHE A 190 14.12 2.02 -4.51
N GLN A 191 13.93 3.30 -4.19
CA GLN A 191 14.05 3.77 -2.81
C GLN A 191 13.04 3.08 -1.89
N ALA A 192 11.82 2.84 -2.37
CA ALA A 192 10.80 2.11 -1.61
C ALA A 192 11.21 0.66 -1.35
N VAL A 193 11.80 -0.04 -2.35
CA VAL A 193 12.38 -1.38 -2.16
C VAL A 193 13.46 -1.36 -1.08
N VAL A 194 14.39 -0.41 -1.13
CA VAL A 194 15.47 -0.27 -0.14
C VAL A 194 14.90 -0.05 1.27
N ASN A 195 13.97 0.89 1.42
CA ASN A 195 13.35 1.20 2.70
C ASN A 195 12.60 -0.02 3.26
N GLN A 196 11.89 -0.77 2.41
CA GLN A 196 11.18 -1.99 2.80
C GLN A 196 12.15 -3.09 3.22
N THR A 197 13.23 -3.32 2.47
CA THR A 197 14.23 -4.34 2.81
C THR A 197 14.92 -4.02 4.13
N ILE A 198 15.36 -2.78 4.34
CA ILE A 198 16.05 -2.39 5.58
C ILE A 198 15.09 -2.43 6.76
N SER A 199 13.96 -1.72 6.70
CA SER A 199 13.02 -1.65 7.83
C SER A 199 12.33 -2.99 8.14
N GLY A 200 12.13 -3.83 7.12
CA GLY A 200 11.47 -5.12 7.26
C GLY A 200 12.39 -6.25 7.72
N LEU A 201 13.68 -6.21 7.37
CA LEU A 201 14.60 -7.33 7.61
C LEU A 201 15.74 -7.03 8.58
N ALA A 202 16.06 -5.76 8.85
CA ALA A 202 17.07 -5.43 9.86
C ALA A 202 16.60 -5.86 11.26
N CYS A 203 15.30 -5.70 11.55
CA CYS A 203 14.65 -6.10 12.81
C CYS A 203 15.44 -5.70 14.07
N GLY A 204 15.94 -4.46 14.11
CA GLY A 204 16.71 -3.93 15.23
C GLY A 204 18.20 -4.29 15.23
N LYS A 205 18.71 -5.05 14.25
CA LYS A 205 20.14 -5.32 14.06
C LYS A 205 20.71 -4.42 12.97
N PRO A 206 21.69 -3.54 13.29
CA PRO A 206 22.18 -2.56 12.32
C PRO A 206 23.03 -3.22 11.22
N ILE A 207 22.92 -2.70 10.00
CA ILE A 207 23.70 -3.14 8.84
C ILE A 207 24.99 -2.32 8.80
N ARG A 208 26.11 -2.91 9.22
CA ARG A 208 27.42 -2.26 9.37
C ARG A 208 28.55 -3.15 8.82
N GLY A 209 29.72 -2.54 8.60
CA GLY A 209 30.90 -3.24 8.09
C GLY A 209 30.90 -3.37 6.57
N ASN A 210 31.49 -4.45 6.06
CA ASN A 210 31.51 -4.73 4.64
C ASN A 210 30.23 -5.45 4.23
N VAL A 211 29.47 -4.81 3.33
CA VAL A 211 28.14 -5.27 2.91
C VAL A 211 28.20 -5.88 1.52
N ALA A 212 27.81 -7.15 1.39
CA ALA A 212 27.70 -7.86 0.12
C ALA A 212 26.30 -7.70 -0.50
N PHE A 213 26.26 -7.42 -1.80
CA PHE A 213 25.02 -7.32 -2.58
C PHE A 213 24.85 -8.53 -3.50
N LEU A 214 23.82 -9.33 -3.24
CA LEU A 214 23.59 -10.63 -3.88
C LEU A 214 22.21 -10.75 -4.55
N GLY A 215 22.08 -11.75 -5.43
CA GLY A 215 20.84 -12.06 -6.12
C GLY A 215 20.62 -11.25 -7.40
N GLY A 216 19.64 -11.68 -8.20
CA GLY A 216 19.41 -11.15 -9.56
C GLY A 216 19.20 -9.62 -9.59
N PRO A 217 18.18 -9.08 -8.92
CA PRO A 217 17.93 -7.64 -8.85
C PRO A 217 19.17 -6.80 -8.48
N LEU A 218 19.91 -7.14 -7.43
CA LEU A 218 21.08 -6.35 -7.02
C LEU A 218 22.29 -6.51 -7.95
N HIS A 219 22.34 -7.61 -8.70
CA HIS A 219 23.36 -7.86 -9.72
C HIS A 219 23.08 -7.05 -11.00
N PHE A 220 21.85 -7.16 -11.54
CA PHE A 220 21.49 -6.58 -12.84
C PHE A 220 21.03 -5.12 -12.79
N LEU A 221 20.60 -4.61 -11.61
CA LEU A 221 20.05 -3.26 -11.46
C LEU A 221 21.01 -2.37 -10.64
N PRO A 222 22.03 -1.75 -11.27
CA PRO A 222 22.99 -0.91 -10.56
C PRO A 222 22.35 0.27 -9.82
N GLU A 223 21.27 0.86 -10.32
CA GLU A 223 20.63 2.00 -9.65
C GLU A 223 19.88 1.59 -8.37
N LEU A 224 19.35 0.38 -8.32
CA LEU A 224 18.80 -0.20 -7.08
C LEU A 224 19.91 -0.38 -6.03
N ARG A 225 21.06 -0.92 -6.44
CA ARG A 225 22.24 -1.07 -5.57
C ARG A 225 22.77 0.29 -5.11
N ASN A 226 22.83 1.29 -5.99
CA ASN A 226 23.20 2.66 -5.63
C ASN A 226 22.25 3.25 -4.58
N ALA A 227 20.95 2.96 -4.66
CA ALA A 227 19.99 3.38 -3.65
C ALA A 227 20.27 2.76 -2.27
N PHE A 228 20.64 1.47 -2.20
CA PHE A 228 21.13 0.85 -0.95
C PHE A 228 22.40 1.52 -0.44
N ILE A 229 23.40 1.74 -1.30
CA ILE A 229 24.68 2.36 -0.95
C ILE A 229 24.45 3.76 -0.33
N ARG A 230 23.60 4.58 -0.96
CA ARG A 230 23.23 5.90 -0.43
C ARG A 230 22.52 5.81 0.93
N THR A 231 21.56 4.91 1.06
CA THR A 231 20.74 4.80 2.29
C THR A 231 21.56 4.28 3.47
N LEU A 232 22.49 3.36 3.22
CA LEU A 232 23.39 2.79 4.23
C LEU A 232 24.68 3.60 4.43
N ASN A 233 24.88 4.68 3.68
CA ASN A 233 26.11 5.50 3.68
C ASN A 233 27.40 4.68 3.50
N LEU A 234 27.39 3.68 2.62
CA LEU A 234 28.55 2.82 2.36
C LEU A 234 29.58 3.52 1.47
N THR A 235 30.87 3.31 1.73
CA THR A 235 31.96 3.92 0.96
C THR A 235 33.13 2.94 0.75
N GLY A 236 33.81 3.06 -0.39
CA GLY A 236 35.03 2.31 -0.70
C GLY A 236 34.88 0.79 -0.56
N ASP A 237 35.85 0.17 0.14
CA ASP A 237 35.96 -1.27 0.35
C ASP A 237 34.78 -1.90 1.13
N ALA A 238 33.95 -1.08 1.78
CA ALA A 238 32.76 -1.57 2.47
C ALA A 238 31.67 -2.06 1.51
N ILE A 239 31.79 -1.76 0.21
CA ILE A 239 30.86 -2.19 -0.84
C ILE A 239 31.40 -3.47 -1.49
N ILE A 240 30.81 -4.61 -1.16
CA ILE A 240 31.15 -5.89 -1.78
C ILE A 240 30.09 -6.22 -2.85
N ALA A 241 30.48 -6.21 -4.13
CA ALA A 241 29.58 -6.57 -5.23
C ALA A 241 30.27 -7.55 -6.19
N PRO A 242 30.22 -8.86 -5.92
CA PRO A 242 30.90 -9.87 -6.73
C PRO A 242 30.32 -10.00 -8.15
N ASP A 243 31.17 -10.34 -9.13
CA ASP A 243 30.81 -10.43 -10.55
C ASP A 243 29.76 -11.51 -10.87
N HIS A 244 29.63 -12.54 -10.04
CA HIS A 244 28.66 -13.62 -10.22
C HIS A 244 27.64 -13.69 -9.08
N SER A 245 27.35 -12.57 -8.42
CA SER A 245 26.52 -12.51 -7.20
C SER A 245 25.10 -13.09 -7.34
N HIS A 246 24.57 -13.19 -8.56
CA HIS A 246 23.28 -13.82 -8.86
C HIS A 246 23.32 -15.37 -8.79
N LEU A 247 24.50 -16.00 -8.86
CA LEU A 247 24.73 -17.45 -8.91
C LEU A 247 25.21 -18.05 -7.58
N PHE A 248 25.28 -17.27 -6.50
CA PHE A 248 25.90 -17.71 -5.23
C PHE A 248 25.18 -18.90 -4.59
N ALA A 249 23.85 -18.96 -4.66
CA ALA A 249 23.09 -20.11 -4.15
C ALA A 249 23.44 -21.40 -4.90
N ALA A 250 23.49 -21.37 -6.25
CA ALA A 250 23.87 -22.53 -7.05
C ALA A 250 25.34 -22.92 -6.83
N THR A 251 26.26 -21.95 -6.86
CA THR A 251 27.70 -22.19 -6.65
C THR A 251 27.96 -22.76 -5.27
N GLY A 252 27.33 -22.18 -4.24
CA GLY A 252 27.37 -22.68 -2.87
C GLY A 252 26.79 -24.08 -2.71
N ALA A 253 25.71 -24.40 -3.44
CA ALA A 253 25.15 -25.75 -3.43
C ALA A 253 26.14 -26.77 -3.99
N ALA A 254 26.84 -26.43 -5.09
CA ALA A 254 27.90 -27.24 -5.66
C ALA A 254 29.07 -27.45 -4.68
N MET A 255 29.49 -26.39 -3.97
CA MET A 255 30.55 -26.46 -2.96
C MET A 255 30.21 -27.37 -1.77
N ASN A 256 28.92 -27.51 -1.45
CA ASN A 256 28.43 -28.35 -0.36
C ASN A 256 28.20 -29.83 -0.78
N ALA A 257 28.53 -30.22 -2.01
CA ALA A 257 28.45 -31.60 -2.44
C ALA A 257 29.49 -32.44 -1.67
N LYS A 258 29.04 -33.52 -1.02
CA LYS A 258 29.93 -34.42 -0.27
C LYS A 258 30.74 -35.31 -1.21
N ASP A 259 31.97 -35.64 -0.83
CA ASP A 259 32.85 -36.50 -1.64
C ASP A 259 32.29 -37.92 -1.85
N ASP A 260 31.50 -38.40 -0.90
CA ASP A 260 30.82 -39.70 -0.90
C ASP A 260 29.40 -39.66 -1.51
N ALA A 261 28.96 -38.51 -2.02
CA ALA A 261 27.66 -38.39 -2.67
C ALA A 261 27.56 -39.24 -3.94
N GLU A 262 26.34 -39.68 -4.25
CA GLU A 262 26.03 -40.46 -5.45
C GLU A 262 26.44 -39.70 -6.72
N ILE A 263 27.03 -40.42 -7.68
CA ILE A 263 27.49 -39.86 -8.95
C ILE A 263 26.41 -40.07 -10.00
N PHE A 264 25.99 -38.98 -10.62
CA PHE A 264 25.01 -38.95 -11.69
C PHE A 264 25.69 -38.71 -13.03
N SER A 265 25.19 -39.35 -14.08
CA SER A 265 25.51 -38.96 -15.47
C SER A 265 24.61 -37.78 -15.86
N LEU A 266 25.18 -36.83 -16.59
CA LEU A 266 24.45 -35.67 -17.09
C LEU A 266 23.29 -36.09 -18.02
N ASP A 267 23.52 -37.10 -18.87
CA ASP A 267 22.48 -37.67 -19.74
C ASP A 267 21.30 -38.27 -18.97
N LYS A 268 21.57 -38.97 -17.86
CA LYS A 268 20.51 -39.52 -17.00
C LYS A 268 19.63 -38.40 -16.42
N LEU A 269 20.25 -37.34 -15.88
CA LEU A 269 19.52 -36.21 -15.31
C LEU A 269 18.62 -35.52 -16.35
N ILE A 270 19.12 -35.31 -17.57
CA ILE A 270 18.34 -34.72 -18.67
C ILE A 270 17.15 -35.61 -19.04
N SER A 271 17.35 -36.93 -19.11
CA SER A 271 16.30 -37.90 -19.43
C SER A 271 15.21 -37.93 -18.36
N ASP A 272 15.58 -38.01 -17.08
CA ASP A 272 14.64 -38.08 -15.96
C ASP A 272 13.76 -36.82 -15.90
N LEU A 273 14.34 -35.64 -16.14
CA LEU A 273 13.62 -34.36 -16.18
C LEU A 273 12.72 -34.21 -17.42
N SER A 274 13.16 -34.70 -18.58
CA SER A 274 12.38 -34.62 -19.82
C SER A 274 11.19 -35.60 -19.84
N GLY A 275 11.21 -36.64 -18.99
CA GLY A 275 10.15 -37.64 -18.88
C GLY A 275 8.90 -37.21 -18.09
N GLY A 276 8.93 -36.07 -17.40
CA GLY A 276 7.81 -35.51 -16.65
C GLY A 276 7.52 -36.24 -15.33
N ILE A 277 8.04 -35.72 -14.22
CA ILE A 277 7.83 -36.26 -12.87
C ILE A 277 6.41 -35.91 -12.41
N LYS A 278 5.55 -36.93 -12.24
CA LYS A 278 4.17 -36.76 -11.74
C LYS A 278 4.13 -36.58 -10.22
N MET A 279 3.72 -35.41 -9.76
CA MET A 279 3.57 -35.06 -8.35
C MET A 279 2.13 -35.29 -7.85
N LYS A 280 1.93 -35.46 -6.54
CA LYS A 280 0.59 -35.59 -5.94
C LYS A 280 -0.08 -34.21 -5.81
N PHE A 281 -1.38 -34.13 -6.10
CA PHE A 281 -2.17 -32.91 -5.91
C PHE A 281 -2.55 -32.70 -4.43
N GLU A 282 -2.27 -31.50 -3.89
CA GLU A 282 -2.68 -31.06 -2.56
C GLU A 282 -3.79 -29.99 -2.64
N VAL A 283 -3.95 -29.28 -3.76
CA VAL A 283 -4.94 -28.20 -3.88
C VAL A 283 -6.36 -28.72 -4.13
N LYS A 284 -7.34 -28.15 -3.41
CA LYS A 284 -8.77 -28.49 -3.54
C LYS A 284 -9.35 -28.06 -4.89
N ARG A 285 -10.32 -28.81 -5.40
CA ARG A 285 -11.01 -28.55 -6.67
C ARG A 285 -12.38 -27.88 -6.44
N MET A 286 -12.85 -27.16 -7.44
CA MET A 286 -14.14 -26.46 -7.49
C MET A 286 -15.04 -26.97 -8.61
N GLN A 287 -16.30 -26.54 -8.62
CA GLN A 287 -17.26 -26.86 -9.68
C GLN A 287 -16.88 -26.14 -11.00
N PRO A 288 -17.06 -26.78 -12.17
CA PRO A 288 -16.98 -26.12 -13.47
C PRO A 288 -17.94 -24.93 -13.59
N LEU A 289 -17.53 -23.89 -14.33
CA LEU A 289 -18.33 -22.68 -14.56
C LEU A 289 -19.59 -22.98 -15.38
N PHE A 290 -19.40 -23.70 -16.48
CA PHE A 290 -20.43 -24.19 -17.37
C PHE A 290 -20.39 -25.71 -17.41
N LYS A 291 -21.56 -26.33 -17.48
CA LYS A 291 -21.68 -27.79 -17.61
C LYS A 291 -21.28 -28.25 -19.02
N ASP A 292 -21.74 -27.53 -20.03
CA ASP A 292 -21.59 -27.82 -21.45
C ASP A 292 -21.80 -26.54 -22.29
N GLU A 293 -21.66 -26.65 -23.62
CA GLU A 293 -21.89 -25.53 -24.54
C GLU A 293 -23.34 -25.02 -24.55
N ALA A 294 -24.32 -25.86 -24.20
CA ALA A 294 -25.72 -25.46 -24.15
C ALA A 294 -25.99 -24.54 -22.95
N ASP A 295 -25.44 -24.87 -21.77
CA ASP A 295 -25.45 -24.00 -20.57
C ASP A 295 -24.78 -22.65 -20.86
N TYR A 296 -23.66 -22.65 -21.60
CA TYR A 296 -23.02 -21.39 -22.01
C TYR A 296 -23.89 -20.58 -22.97
N LYS A 297 -24.56 -21.24 -23.93
CA LYS A 297 -25.43 -20.55 -24.89
C LYS A 297 -26.66 -19.91 -24.21
N GLU A 298 -27.30 -20.61 -23.28
CA GLU A 298 -28.42 -20.06 -22.50
C GLU A 298 -28.00 -18.81 -21.72
N PHE A 299 -26.83 -18.87 -21.10
CA PHE A 299 -26.23 -17.74 -20.40
C PHE A 299 -25.97 -16.55 -21.33
N THR A 300 -25.37 -16.75 -22.51
CA THR A 300 -25.10 -15.66 -23.46
C THR A 300 -26.39 -15.07 -24.01
N ASP A 301 -27.36 -15.92 -24.38
CA ASP A 301 -28.63 -15.47 -24.98
C ASP A 301 -29.46 -14.62 -23.99
N ARG A 302 -29.35 -14.87 -22.67
CA ARG A 302 -29.98 -14.05 -21.62
C ARG A 302 -29.30 -12.68 -21.49
N HIS A 303 -27.97 -12.63 -21.42
CA HIS A 303 -27.25 -11.35 -21.28
C HIS A 303 -27.32 -10.48 -22.54
N ASP A 304 -27.45 -11.08 -23.72
CA ASP A 304 -27.58 -10.37 -25.00
C ASP A 304 -28.89 -9.57 -25.15
N GLN A 305 -29.81 -9.67 -24.20
CA GLN A 305 -31.06 -8.89 -24.16
C GLN A 305 -30.83 -7.43 -23.74
N TYR A 306 -29.77 -7.14 -22.98
CA TYR A 306 -29.49 -5.83 -22.41
C TYR A 306 -28.52 -5.02 -23.28
N LYS A 307 -29.00 -4.60 -24.46
CA LYS A 307 -28.20 -3.84 -25.44
C LYS A 307 -28.53 -2.36 -25.41
N VAL A 308 -27.49 -1.52 -25.46
CA VAL A 308 -27.68 -0.08 -25.63
C VAL A 308 -28.22 0.23 -27.03
N ARG A 309 -29.13 1.20 -27.11
CA ARG A 309 -29.56 1.74 -28.40
C ARG A 309 -28.39 2.48 -29.05
N ARG A 310 -28.00 2.07 -30.26
CA ARG A 310 -26.90 2.69 -31.02
C ARG A 310 -27.43 3.49 -32.21
N GLY A 311 -26.71 4.55 -32.55
CA GLY A 311 -26.84 5.28 -33.82
C GLY A 311 -25.48 5.41 -34.50
N ASP A 312 -25.48 5.88 -35.75
CA ASP A 312 -24.24 6.16 -36.49
C ASP A 312 -23.91 7.65 -36.37
N LEU A 313 -22.75 7.96 -35.79
CA LEU A 313 -22.27 9.34 -35.64
C LEU A 313 -22.09 10.04 -36.99
N ALA A 314 -21.61 9.33 -38.02
CA ALA A 314 -21.26 9.92 -39.31
C ALA A 314 -22.47 10.46 -40.07
N THR A 315 -23.68 9.98 -39.75
CA THR A 315 -24.95 10.39 -40.36
C THR A 315 -25.87 11.12 -39.39
N TYR A 316 -25.40 11.46 -38.19
CA TYR A 316 -26.24 12.08 -37.16
C TYR A 316 -26.49 13.57 -37.45
N GLU A 317 -27.65 14.07 -37.05
CA GLU A 317 -28.01 15.49 -37.11
C GLU A 317 -28.48 15.96 -35.73
N GLY A 318 -27.96 17.10 -35.26
CA GLY A 318 -28.37 17.71 -34.00
C GLY A 318 -27.28 17.78 -32.93
N ASN A 319 -27.69 17.89 -31.67
CA ASN A 319 -26.77 18.01 -30.55
C ASN A 319 -26.28 16.63 -30.09
N VAL A 320 -24.98 16.52 -29.84
CA VAL A 320 -24.37 15.36 -29.20
C VAL A 320 -23.71 15.77 -27.88
N PHE A 321 -23.61 14.84 -26.94
CA PHE A 321 -23.10 15.10 -25.60
C PHE A 321 -21.91 14.18 -25.31
N LEU A 322 -20.82 14.78 -24.83
CA LEU A 322 -19.55 14.11 -24.63
C LEU A 322 -19.37 13.71 -23.17
N GLY A 323 -19.09 12.43 -22.95
CA GLY A 323 -18.66 11.90 -21.65
C GLY A 323 -17.26 11.32 -21.74
N ILE A 324 -16.37 11.71 -20.82
CA ILE A 324 -15.02 11.15 -20.71
C ILE A 324 -14.81 10.56 -19.32
N ASP A 325 -14.53 9.26 -19.24
CA ASP A 325 -14.09 8.59 -18.01
C ASP A 325 -12.58 8.36 -18.07
N ALA A 326 -11.84 9.15 -17.29
CA ALA A 326 -10.41 8.94 -17.06
C ALA A 326 -10.20 8.07 -15.83
N GLY A 327 -10.37 6.76 -16.00
CA GLY A 327 -10.08 5.78 -14.97
C GLY A 327 -8.59 5.62 -14.67
N SER A 328 -8.28 4.89 -13.60
CA SER A 328 -6.91 4.60 -13.15
C SER A 328 -6.02 3.97 -14.23
N THR A 329 -6.57 3.06 -15.05
CA THR A 329 -5.82 2.29 -16.05
C THR A 329 -6.24 2.54 -17.49
N THR A 330 -7.42 3.13 -17.68
CA THR A 330 -8.10 3.19 -18.98
C THR A 330 -8.82 4.52 -19.12
N THR A 331 -8.81 5.05 -20.34
CA THR A 331 -9.59 6.21 -20.73
C THR A 331 -10.72 5.71 -21.62
N LYS A 332 -11.95 6.12 -21.29
CA LYS A 332 -13.15 5.80 -22.07
C LYS A 332 -13.85 7.09 -22.48
N VAL A 333 -14.41 7.08 -23.69
CA VAL A 333 -15.20 8.21 -24.20
C VAL A 333 -16.50 7.68 -24.78
N ALA A 334 -17.58 8.42 -24.55
CA ALA A 334 -18.87 8.16 -25.16
C ALA A 334 -19.44 9.47 -25.74
N LEU A 335 -20.03 9.38 -26.94
CA LEU A 335 -20.93 10.42 -27.45
C LEU A 335 -22.35 9.87 -27.47
N VAL A 336 -23.28 10.62 -26.90
CA VAL A 336 -24.70 10.29 -26.90
C VAL A 336 -25.51 11.33 -27.65
N GLY A 337 -26.53 10.90 -28.38
CA GLY A 337 -27.50 11.79 -29.02
C GLY A 337 -28.54 12.33 -28.04
N GLU A 338 -29.41 13.22 -28.52
CA GLU A 338 -30.49 13.82 -27.72
C GLU A 338 -31.47 12.79 -27.14
N ASP A 339 -31.68 11.67 -27.83
CA ASP A 339 -32.52 10.57 -27.37
C ASP A 339 -31.79 9.58 -26.43
N GLY A 340 -30.49 9.81 -26.18
CA GLY A 340 -29.64 8.94 -25.36
C GLY A 340 -29.06 7.74 -26.09
N SER A 341 -29.24 7.64 -27.41
CA SER A 341 -28.54 6.63 -28.20
C SER A 341 -27.03 6.85 -28.14
N LEU A 342 -26.28 5.75 -28.04
CA LEU A 342 -24.82 5.75 -28.11
C LEU A 342 -24.39 5.88 -29.58
N LEU A 343 -23.71 6.97 -29.92
CA LEU A 343 -23.28 7.29 -31.29
C LEU A 343 -21.81 6.94 -31.53
N TYR A 344 -20.98 7.06 -30.49
CA TYR A 344 -19.57 6.71 -30.53
C TYR A 344 -19.10 6.22 -29.16
N SER A 345 -18.16 5.27 -29.17
CA SER A 345 -17.53 4.76 -27.97
C SER A 345 -16.05 4.49 -28.21
N PHE A 346 -15.24 4.84 -27.22
CA PHE A 346 -13.81 4.58 -27.19
C PHE A 346 -13.45 3.91 -25.87
N TYR A 347 -12.58 2.91 -25.92
CA TYR A 347 -11.99 2.26 -24.76
C TYR A 347 -10.54 1.96 -25.05
N SER A 348 -9.62 2.54 -24.30
CA SER A 348 -8.19 2.25 -24.42
C SER A 348 -7.48 2.31 -23.08
N SER A 349 -6.36 1.59 -22.97
CA SER A 349 -5.43 1.82 -21.86
C SER A 349 -4.90 3.25 -21.93
N ASN A 350 -4.85 3.93 -20.79
CA ASN A 350 -4.30 5.28 -20.75
C ASN A 350 -2.77 5.29 -20.95
N ASN A 351 -2.09 4.14 -20.89
CA ASN A 351 -0.63 3.99 -21.04
C ASN A 351 0.21 4.96 -20.18
N GLY A 352 -0.33 5.36 -19.02
CA GLY A 352 0.28 6.34 -18.12
C GLY A 352 0.12 7.80 -18.56
N SER A 353 -0.71 8.09 -19.56
CA SER A 353 -1.09 9.45 -19.98
C SER A 353 -2.58 9.49 -20.34
N PRO A 354 -3.47 9.73 -19.36
CA PRO A 354 -4.91 9.91 -19.60
C PRO A 354 -5.20 11.02 -20.62
N LEU A 355 -4.44 12.12 -20.56
CA LEU A 355 -4.62 13.27 -21.44
C LEU A 355 -4.30 12.95 -22.91
N ALA A 356 -3.16 12.30 -23.19
CA ALA A 356 -2.80 11.94 -24.57
C ALA A 356 -3.80 10.92 -25.15
N THR A 357 -4.27 9.99 -24.32
CA THR A 357 -5.26 8.99 -24.72
C THR A 357 -6.61 9.64 -25.03
N ALA A 358 -7.07 10.59 -24.20
CA ALA A 358 -8.28 11.35 -24.49
C ALA A 358 -8.14 12.18 -25.78
N ILE A 359 -7.00 12.85 -26.01
CA ILE A 359 -6.74 13.57 -27.27
C ILE A 359 -6.86 12.63 -28.48
N SER A 360 -6.38 11.37 -28.38
CA SER A 360 -6.49 10.41 -29.47
C SER A 360 -7.95 10.08 -29.84
N SER A 361 -8.84 9.93 -28.83
CA SER A 361 -10.27 9.74 -29.10
C SER A 361 -10.94 11.00 -29.66
N ILE A 362 -10.51 12.20 -29.25
CA ILE A 362 -11.02 13.46 -29.80
C ILE A 362 -10.63 13.61 -31.28
N LYS A 363 -9.42 13.15 -31.68
CA LYS A 363 -9.01 13.09 -33.09
C LYS A 363 -9.94 12.19 -33.92
N GLU A 364 -10.29 11.02 -33.39
CA GLU A 364 -11.22 10.10 -34.05
C GLU A 364 -12.62 10.71 -34.16
N ILE A 365 -13.15 11.28 -33.07
CA ILE A 365 -14.43 12.00 -33.05
C ILE A 365 -14.44 13.09 -34.12
N LYS A 366 -13.40 13.92 -34.21
CA LYS A 366 -13.32 14.98 -35.21
C LYS A 366 -13.41 14.44 -36.64
N SER A 367 -12.82 13.27 -36.91
CA SER A 367 -12.85 12.66 -38.25
C SER A 367 -14.21 12.07 -38.62
N LEU A 368 -15.06 11.78 -37.62
CA LEU A 368 -16.37 11.15 -37.79
C LEU A 368 -17.54 12.11 -37.61
N LEU A 369 -17.35 13.25 -36.92
CA LEU A 369 -18.41 14.20 -36.61
C LEU A 369 -18.81 14.99 -37.86
N PRO A 370 -20.05 14.86 -38.37
CA PRO A 370 -20.51 15.61 -39.54
C PRO A 370 -20.81 17.07 -39.17
N ASP A 371 -20.80 17.98 -40.15
CA ASP A 371 -21.16 19.39 -39.97
C ASP A 371 -22.60 19.59 -39.46
N SER A 372 -23.47 18.60 -39.66
CA SER A 372 -24.85 18.56 -39.16
C SER A 372 -24.97 18.24 -37.67
N ALA A 373 -23.89 17.82 -37.01
CA ALA A 373 -23.85 17.50 -35.60
C ALA A 373 -22.87 18.40 -34.84
N LYS A 374 -23.21 18.77 -33.60
CA LYS A 374 -22.32 19.55 -32.74
C LYS A 374 -22.29 19.04 -31.32
N ILE A 375 -21.11 19.05 -30.69
CA ILE A 375 -20.99 18.76 -29.26
C ILE A 375 -21.56 19.95 -28.48
N ALA A 376 -22.70 19.75 -27.84
CA ALA A 376 -23.42 20.81 -27.14
C ALA A 376 -22.98 20.97 -25.68
N TYR A 377 -22.54 19.87 -25.05
CA TYR A 377 -22.09 19.86 -23.67
C TYR A 377 -21.19 18.66 -23.39
N SER A 378 -20.34 18.80 -22.37
CA SER A 378 -19.32 17.81 -22.03
C SER A 378 -19.21 17.58 -20.51
N CYS A 379 -18.92 16.35 -20.11
CA CYS A 379 -18.70 15.98 -18.72
C CYS A 379 -17.54 14.99 -18.59
N SER A 380 -16.65 15.22 -17.63
CA SER A 380 -15.62 14.25 -17.24
C SER A 380 -15.93 13.56 -15.92
N THR A 381 -15.42 12.34 -15.79
CA THR A 381 -15.49 11.55 -14.56
C THR A 381 -14.25 10.65 -14.39
N GLY A 382 -14.18 9.91 -13.29
CA GLY A 382 -13.05 9.03 -12.93
C GLY A 382 -11.88 9.78 -12.28
N TYR A 383 -10.78 9.07 -11.99
CA TYR A 383 -9.60 9.60 -11.31
C TYR A 383 -8.96 10.82 -12.00
N GLY A 384 -9.03 10.90 -13.33
CA GLY A 384 -8.48 12.00 -14.12
C GLY A 384 -9.49 13.11 -14.44
N GLU A 385 -10.67 13.10 -13.81
CA GLU A 385 -11.76 14.07 -14.05
C GLU A 385 -11.27 15.52 -14.00
N ALA A 386 -10.74 15.96 -12.86
CA ALA A 386 -10.31 17.33 -12.67
C ALA A 386 -9.20 17.77 -13.65
N LEU A 387 -8.28 16.86 -14.01
CA LEU A 387 -7.24 17.14 -15.00
C LEU A 387 -7.84 17.37 -16.39
N LEU A 388 -8.73 16.48 -16.84
CA LEU A 388 -9.36 16.60 -18.16
C LEU A 388 -10.28 17.81 -18.23
N LYS A 389 -11.06 18.07 -17.17
CA LYS A 389 -11.89 19.26 -17.06
C LYS A 389 -11.04 20.52 -17.21
N ALA A 390 -9.92 20.62 -16.49
CA ALA A 390 -9.03 21.78 -16.59
C ALA A 390 -8.34 21.90 -17.96
N ALA A 391 -7.89 20.77 -18.54
CA ALA A 391 -7.16 20.75 -19.79
C ALA A 391 -8.03 21.16 -20.98
N PHE A 392 -9.19 20.51 -21.14
CA PHE A 392 -10.11 20.73 -22.26
C PHE A 392 -11.19 21.78 -21.98
N ILE A 393 -11.23 22.34 -20.76
CA ILE A 393 -12.28 23.25 -20.28
C ILE A 393 -13.66 22.57 -20.41
N LEU A 394 -13.74 21.31 -19.98
CA LEU A 394 -15.01 20.59 -20.04
C LEU A 394 -16.03 21.29 -19.14
N ASP A 395 -17.29 21.24 -19.57
CA ASP A 395 -18.32 22.03 -18.93
C ASP A 395 -18.62 21.57 -17.51
N GLU A 396 -18.62 20.25 -17.31
CA GLU A 396 -18.97 19.62 -16.06
C GLU A 396 -17.93 18.57 -15.64
N GLY A 397 -17.86 18.35 -14.34
CA GLY A 397 -17.06 17.30 -13.74
C GLY A 397 -17.91 16.62 -12.67
N GLU A 398 -18.01 15.30 -12.72
CA GLU A 398 -18.92 14.57 -11.84
C GLU A 398 -18.22 13.36 -11.21
N VAL A 399 -18.64 13.01 -10.00
CA VAL A 399 -18.12 11.83 -9.30
C VAL A 399 -18.52 10.57 -10.08
N GLU A 400 -17.57 9.65 -10.24
CA GLU A 400 -17.77 8.46 -11.07
C GLU A 400 -18.92 7.56 -10.61
N THR A 401 -19.18 7.47 -9.30
CA THR A 401 -20.29 6.69 -8.75
C THR A 401 -21.65 7.20 -9.24
N ILE A 402 -21.78 8.52 -9.43
CA ILE A 402 -22.99 9.13 -9.97
C ILE A 402 -23.09 8.84 -11.47
N SER A 403 -22.01 9.00 -12.23
CA SER A 403 -21.99 8.65 -13.66
C SER A 403 -22.38 7.20 -13.88
N HIS A 404 -21.78 6.28 -13.13
CA HIS A 404 -22.09 4.86 -13.13
C HIS A 404 -23.56 4.56 -12.77
N TYR A 405 -24.13 5.28 -11.80
CA TYR A 405 -25.55 5.18 -11.48
C TYR A 405 -26.45 5.62 -12.64
N TYR A 406 -26.17 6.77 -13.24
CA TYR A 406 -26.92 7.27 -14.41
C TYR A 406 -26.94 6.28 -15.56
N ALA A 407 -25.79 5.65 -15.84
CA ALA A 407 -25.71 4.60 -16.84
C ALA A 407 -26.51 3.36 -16.44
N ALA A 408 -26.42 2.88 -15.20
CA ALA A 408 -27.16 1.70 -14.74
C ALA A 408 -28.68 1.93 -14.77
N ALA A 409 -29.15 3.09 -14.28
CA ALA A 409 -30.56 3.47 -14.27
C ALA A 409 -31.17 3.59 -15.69
N PHE A 410 -30.34 3.83 -16.70
CA PHE A 410 -30.77 3.82 -18.10
C PHE A 410 -31.16 2.42 -18.59
N PHE A 411 -30.49 1.36 -18.11
CA PHE A 411 -30.80 -0.04 -18.47
C PHE A 411 -31.84 -0.65 -17.54
N ASP A 412 -31.78 -0.33 -16.26
CA ASP A 412 -32.74 -0.78 -15.25
C ASP A 412 -33.09 0.38 -14.31
N PRO A 413 -34.24 1.05 -14.52
CA PRO A 413 -34.71 2.13 -13.64
C PRO A 413 -34.98 1.68 -12.20
N SER A 414 -35.08 0.37 -11.97
CA SER A 414 -35.32 -0.24 -10.66
C SER A 414 -34.04 -0.78 -10.00
N VAL A 415 -32.87 -0.46 -10.55
CA VAL A 415 -31.57 -0.86 -9.99
C VAL A 415 -31.46 -0.47 -8.51
N ASP A 416 -31.13 -1.44 -7.67
CA ASP A 416 -30.92 -1.24 -6.24
C ASP A 416 -29.47 -1.55 -5.80
N CYS A 417 -28.71 -2.22 -6.67
CA CYS A 417 -27.28 -2.44 -6.49
C CYS A 417 -26.52 -2.41 -7.81
N ILE A 418 -25.36 -1.75 -7.78
CA ILE A 418 -24.42 -1.72 -8.89
C ILE A 418 -23.08 -2.26 -8.42
N LEU A 419 -22.56 -3.26 -9.13
CA LEU A 419 -21.23 -3.80 -8.91
C LEU A 419 -20.33 -3.46 -10.10
N ASP A 420 -19.44 -2.48 -9.89
CA ASP A 420 -18.38 -2.13 -10.83
C ASP A 420 -17.08 -2.85 -10.46
N ILE A 421 -16.52 -3.64 -11.38
CA ILE A 421 -15.17 -4.22 -11.22
C ILE A 421 -14.28 -3.70 -12.34
N GLY A 422 -13.51 -2.66 -12.01
CA GLY A 422 -12.52 -2.05 -12.87
C GLY A 422 -11.20 -2.83 -12.93
N GLY A 423 -10.19 -2.18 -13.51
CA GLY A 423 -8.84 -2.73 -13.58
C GLY A 423 -8.17 -2.79 -12.21
N GLN A 424 -8.26 -1.73 -11.40
CA GLN A 424 -7.55 -1.62 -10.12
C GLN A 424 -8.47 -1.56 -8.91
N ASP A 425 -9.72 -1.14 -9.09
CA ASP A 425 -10.69 -0.99 -8.01
C ASP A 425 -11.98 -1.76 -8.31
N MET A 426 -12.80 -1.87 -7.27
CA MET A 426 -14.17 -2.34 -7.38
C MET A 426 -15.07 -1.47 -6.50
N LYS A 427 -16.31 -1.31 -6.93
CA LYS A 427 -17.28 -0.43 -6.31
C LYS A 427 -18.61 -1.15 -6.21
N CYS A 428 -19.16 -1.22 -5.01
CA CYS A 428 -20.52 -1.65 -4.79
C CYS A 428 -21.33 -0.44 -4.36
N ILE A 429 -22.24 -0.01 -5.23
CA ILE A 429 -23.09 1.17 -5.04
C ILE A 429 -24.48 0.66 -4.71
N ARG A 430 -25.02 1.04 -3.55
CA ARG A 430 -26.42 0.78 -3.18
C ARG A 430 -27.26 1.98 -3.52
N ILE A 431 -28.38 1.72 -4.19
CA ILE A 431 -29.33 2.74 -4.58
C ILE A 431 -30.57 2.60 -3.72
N LYS A 432 -31.06 3.72 -3.20
CA LYS A 432 -32.31 3.82 -2.46
C LYS A 432 -33.05 5.06 -2.92
N ASP A 433 -34.32 4.90 -3.27
CA ASP A 433 -35.20 5.99 -3.70
C ASP A 433 -34.59 6.86 -4.83
N GLY A 434 -33.92 6.20 -5.80
CA GLY A 434 -33.28 6.87 -6.94
C GLY A 434 -32.02 7.68 -6.61
N THR A 435 -31.44 7.49 -5.42
CA THR A 435 -30.22 8.16 -4.99
C THR A 435 -29.19 7.15 -4.48
N VAL A 436 -27.91 7.47 -4.59
CA VAL A 436 -26.82 6.68 -4.00
C VAL A 436 -26.92 6.76 -2.47
N ASP A 437 -27.24 5.64 -1.83
CA ASP A 437 -27.38 5.50 -0.38
C ASP A 437 -26.03 5.22 0.28
N SER A 438 -25.29 4.27 -0.28
CA SER A 438 -23.98 3.89 0.25
C SER A 438 -23.07 3.36 -0.85
N VAL A 439 -21.78 3.66 -0.71
CA VAL A 439 -20.74 3.20 -1.63
C VAL A 439 -19.70 2.43 -0.82
N GLN A 440 -19.41 1.21 -1.25
CA GLN A 440 -18.32 0.41 -0.73
C GLN A 440 -17.24 0.32 -1.79
N LEU A 441 -16.06 0.84 -1.47
CA LEU A 441 -14.92 0.94 -2.37
C LEU A 441 -13.78 0.05 -1.86
N ASN A 442 -13.06 -0.55 -2.80
CA ASN A 442 -11.75 -1.11 -2.52
C ASN A 442 -10.74 -0.56 -3.52
N GLU A 443 -10.00 0.45 -3.07
CA GLU A 443 -8.94 1.11 -3.84
C GLU A 443 -7.55 0.49 -3.60
N ALA A 444 -7.41 -0.28 -2.51
CA ALA A 444 -6.11 -0.71 -1.99
C ALA A 444 -5.81 -2.20 -2.20
N CYS A 445 -6.74 -3.00 -2.73
CA CYS A 445 -6.57 -4.44 -2.90
C CYS A 445 -6.90 -4.91 -4.32
N SER A 446 -5.89 -5.35 -5.09
CA SER A 446 -6.06 -5.90 -6.45
C SER A 446 -6.62 -7.33 -6.47
N SER A 447 -6.85 -7.97 -5.33
CA SER A 447 -7.23 -9.39 -5.26
C SER A 447 -8.61 -9.72 -5.80
N GLY A 448 -9.40 -8.71 -6.17
CA GLY A 448 -10.65 -8.89 -6.88
C GLY A 448 -10.84 -7.96 -8.08
N CYS A 449 -9.77 -7.46 -8.71
CA CYS A 449 -9.86 -6.53 -9.83
C CYS A 449 -9.30 -7.13 -11.13
N GLY A 450 -9.69 -6.58 -12.28
CA GLY A 450 -9.31 -7.12 -13.59
C GLY A 450 -7.81 -7.14 -13.86
N SER A 451 -7.04 -6.19 -13.29
CA SER A 451 -5.58 -6.14 -13.46
C SER A 451 -4.87 -7.36 -12.89
N PHE A 452 -5.46 -8.05 -11.91
CA PHE A 452 -4.90 -9.29 -11.39
C PHE A 452 -4.99 -10.41 -12.42
N ILE A 453 -6.15 -10.58 -13.07
CA ILE A 453 -6.33 -11.53 -14.17
C ILE A 453 -5.40 -11.17 -15.32
N GLU A 454 -5.30 -9.89 -15.68
CA GLU A 454 -4.44 -9.42 -16.76
C GLU A 454 -2.96 -9.68 -16.48
N THR A 455 -2.46 -9.29 -15.31
CA THR A 455 -1.06 -9.49 -14.93
C THR A 455 -0.71 -10.98 -14.91
N PHE A 456 -1.66 -11.81 -14.46
CA PHE A 456 -1.45 -13.25 -14.41
C PHE A 456 -1.49 -13.91 -15.79
N ALA A 457 -2.42 -13.50 -16.67
CA ALA A 457 -2.44 -13.96 -18.06
C ALA A 457 -1.11 -13.65 -18.77
N LYS A 458 -0.60 -12.41 -18.61
CA LYS A 458 0.69 -11.98 -19.18
C LYS A 458 1.87 -12.79 -18.63
N SER A 459 1.87 -13.14 -17.33
CA SER A 459 2.95 -13.93 -16.73
C SER A 459 3.03 -15.36 -17.28
N LEU A 460 1.93 -15.87 -17.84
CA LEU A 460 1.84 -17.16 -18.54
C LEU A 460 1.95 -17.02 -20.07
N ASN A 461 2.25 -15.82 -20.58
CA ASN A 461 2.31 -15.52 -22.01
C ASN A 461 0.96 -15.71 -22.76
N TYR A 462 -0.16 -15.41 -22.09
CA TYR A 462 -1.51 -15.37 -22.67
C TYR A 462 -2.02 -13.93 -22.83
N SER A 463 -2.86 -13.70 -23.84
CA SER A 463 -3.74 -12.53 -23.85
C SER A 463 -4.84 -12.68 -22.79
N VAL A 464 -5.38 -11.57 -22.28
CA VAL A 464 -6.48 -11.61 -21.29
C VAL A 464 -7.71 -12.30 -21.86
N GLN A 465 -7.97 -12.09 -23.15
CA GLN A 465 -9.11 -12.65 -23.88
C GLN A 465 -8.97 -14.18 -24.01
N ASP A 466 -7.79 -14.68 -24.38
CA ASP A 466 -7.55 -16.12 -24.51
C ASP A 466 -7.55 -16.80 -23.15
N PHE A 467 -7.00 -16.13 -22.14
CA PHE A 467 -7.01 -16.60 -20.76
C PHE A 467 -8.44 -16.73 -20.21
N ALA A 468 -9.30 -15.74 -20.48
CA ALA A 468 -10.72 -15.77 -20.14
C ALA A 468 -11.48 -16.91 -20.85
N LYS A 469 -11.24 -17.08 -22.15
CA LYS A 469 -11.86 -18.18 -22.93
C LYS A 469 -11.44 -19.56 -22.42
N ALA A 470 -10.18 -19.73 -22.03
CA ALA A 470 -9.68 -20.99 -21.47
C ALA A 470 -10.41 -21.41 -20.19
N ALA A 471 -10.94 -20.48 -19.40
CA ALA A 471 -11.66 -20.79 -18.17
C ALA A 471 -13.03 -21.44 -18.39
N LEU A 472 -13.73 -21.12 -19.49
CA LEU A 472 -15.16 -21.40 -19.66
C LEU A 472 -15.49 -22.89 -19.51
N PHE A 473 -14.67 -23.76 -20.11
CA PHE A 473 -14.89 -25.20 -20.13
C PHE A 473 -13.88 -25.99 -19.29
N ALA A 474 -13.27 -25.33 -18.30
CA ALA A 474 -12.35 -25.97 -17.36
C ALA A 474 -13.05 -27.08 -16.57
N GLN A 475 -12.47 -28.28 -16.62
CA GLN A 475 -13.09 -29.49 -16.05
C GLN A 475 -12.87 -29.61 -14.55
N ASN A 476 -11.72 -29.12 -14.05
CA ASN A 476 -11.35 -29.27 -12.65
C ASN A 476 -10.80 -27.94 -12.08
N PRO A 477 -11.60 -26.86 -12.05
CA PRO A 477 -11.14 -25.57 -11.54
C PRO A 477 -10.48 -25.67 -10.16
N VAL A 478 -9.41 -24.93 -9.95
CA VAL A 478 -8.63 -25.00 -8.70
C VAL A 478 -9.16 -23.98 -7.68
N ASP A 479 -9.31 -24.38 -6.42
CA ASP A 479 -9.62 -23.42 -5.34
C ASP A 479 -8.34 -22.69 -4.91
N LEU A 480 -8.20 -21.46 -5.38
CA LEU A 480 -7.06 -20.60 -5.04
C LEU A 480 -7.28 -19.79 -3.74
N GLY A 481 -8.45 -19.94 -3.10
CA GLY A 481 -8.81 -19.28 -1.86
C GLY A 481 -9.23 -17.81 -2.00
N THR A 482 -9.53 -17.17 -0.86
CA THR A 482 -10.06 -15.79 -0.78
C THR A 482 -9.11 -14.84 -0.05
N ARG A 483 -7.82 -14.99 -0.33
CA ARG A 483 -6.74 -14.19 0.29
C ARG A 483 -6.22 -13.14 -0.69
N CYS A 484 -5.26 -12.34 -0.24
CA CYS A 484 -4.55 -11.35 -1.07
C CYS A 484 -3.92 -12.01 -2.32
N THR A 485 -3.76 -11.23 -3.39
CA THR A 485 -3.13 -11.63 -4.67
C THR A 485 -1.83 -12.40 -4.49
N VAL A 486 -1.02 -12.01 -3.50
CA VAL A 486 0.26 -12.67 -3.21
C VAL A 486 0.06 -14.14 -2.78
N PHE A 487 -0.90 -14.40 -1.89
CA PHE A 487 -1.23 -15.77 -1.48
C PHE A 487 -1.90 -16.55 -2.60
N MET A 488 -2.76 -15.89 -3.39
CA MET A 488 -3.36 -16.54 -4.54
C MET A 488 -2.29 -16.93 -5.57
N ASN A 489 -1.33 -16.06 -5.89
CA ASN A 489 -0.19 -16.39 -6.75
C ASN A 489 0.61 -17.59 -6.20
N SER A 490 0.83 -17.64 -4.87
CA SER A 490 1.47 -18.79 -4.24
C SER A 490 0.68 -20.08 -4.46
N ASN A 491 -0.64 -20.03 -4.28
CA ASN A 491 -1.54 -21.17 -4.54
C ASN A 491 -1.58 -21.56 -6.02
N VAL A 492 -1.53 -20.58 -6.93
CA VAL A 492 -1.47 -20.87 -8.36
C VAL A 492 -0.17 -21.58 -8.71
N LYS A 493 0.98 -21.08 -8.23
CA LYS A 493 2.28 -21.74 -8.44
C LYS A 493 2.29 -23.15 -7.85
N GLN A 494 1.68 -23.34 -6.68
CA GLN A 494 1.52 -24.66 -6.10
C GLN A 494 0.67 -25.57 -7.00
N ALA A 495 -0.49 -25.09 -7.47
CA ALA A 495 -1.33 -25.82 -8.42
C ALA A 495 -0.59 -26.16 -9.73
N GLN A 496 0.28 -25.27 -10.21
CA GLN A 496 1.15 -25.51 -11.36
C GLN A 496 2.19 -26.59 -11.08
N LYS A 497 2.88 -26.53 -9.93
CA LYS A 497 3.82 -27.59 -9.49
C LYS A 497 3.16 -28.96 -9.44
N GLU A 498 1.87 -29.00 -9.11
CA GLU A 498 1.08 -30.23 -9.05
C GLU A 498 0.54 -30.66 -10.42
N GLY A 499 0.64 -29.83 -11.47
CA GLY A 499 0.21 -30.14 -12.83
C GLY A 499 -1.22 -29.70 -13.19
N ALA A 500 -1.77 -28.67 -12.53
CA ALA A 500 -3.04 -28.08 -12.94
C ALA A 500 -2.93 -27.38 -14.31
N SER A 501 -3.97 -27.52 -15.13
CA SER A 501 -4.00 -26.88 -16.45
C SER A 501 -4.22 -25.36 -16.34
N VAL A 502 -3.82 -24.62 -17.37
CA VAL A 502 -4.07 -23.16 -17.45
C VAL A 502 -5.56 -22.85 -17.40
N ALA A 503 -6.40 -23.71 -18.01
CA ALA A 503 -7.86 -23.60 -17.95
C ALA A 503 -8.40 -23.70 -16.52
N ASP A 504 -7.95 -24.71 -15.76
CA ASP A 504 -8.38 -24.92 -14.36
C ASP A 504 -7.93 -23.78 -13.45
N ILE A 505 -6.74 -23.24 -13.68
CA ILE A 505 -6.21 -22.07 -12.96
C ILE A 505 -7.01 -20.82 -13.31
N SER A 506 -7.29 -20.58 -14.60
CA SER A 506 -8.05 -19.41 -15.06
C SER A 506 -9.47 -19.39 -14.48
N ALA A 507 -10.16 -20.52 -14.48
CA ALA A 507 -11.47 -20.66 -13.84
C ALA A 507 -11.38 -20.46 -12.31
N GLY A 508 -10.35 -21.01 -11.67
CA GLY A 508 -10.09 -20.79 -10.24
C GLY A 508 -9.87 -19.31 -9.88
N LEU A 509 -9.18 -18.56 -10.75
CA LEU A 509 -8.96 -17.12 -10.58
C LEU A 509 -10.25 -16.33 -10.74
N ALA A 510 -11.09 -16.65 -11.72
CA ALA A 510 -12.39 -16.01 -11.91
C ALA A 510 -13.28 -16.15 -10.66
N TYR A 511 -13.34 -17.36 -10.08
CA TYR A 511 -14.01 -17.61 -8.80
C TYR A 511 -13.41 -16.78 -7.67
N SER A 512 -12.08 -16.75 -7.55
CA SER A 512 -11.39 -16.10 -6.44
C SER A 512 -11.56 -14.58 -6.46
N VAL A 513 -11.56 -13.97 -7.64
CA VAL A 513 -11.82 -12.54 -7.86
C VAL A 513 -13.20 -12.15 -7.32
N ILE A 514 -14.24 -12.91 -7.70
CA ILE A 514 -15.61 -12.67 -7.22
C ILE A 514 -15.76 -12.96 -5.73
N LYS A 515 -15.22 -14.07 -5.21
CA LYS A 515 -15.30 -14.36 -3.76
C LYS A 515 -14.65 -13.24 -2.95
N ASN A 516 -13.54 -12.68 -3.42
CA ASN A 516 -12.88 -11.54 -2.78
C ASN A 516 -13.75 -10.29 -2.83
N ALA A 517 -14.34 -9.98 -3.98
CA ALA A 517 -15.25 -8.85 -4.11
C ALA A 517 -16.44 -8.96 -3.14
N LEU A 518 -17.16 -10.08 -3.17
CA LEU A 518 -18.37 -10.29 -2.37
C LEU A 518 -18.08 -10.38 -0.86
N PHE A 519 -17.12 -11.21 -0.44
CA PHE A 519 -16.97 -11.54 0.98
C PHE A 519 -15.94 -10.69 1.72
N LYS A 520 -15.00 -10.05 1.03
CA LYS A 520 -13.95 -9.23 1.68
C LYS A 520 -14.20 -7.74 1.55
N VAL A 521 -14.64 -7.31 0.37
CA VAL A 521 -14.90 -5.88 0.10
C VAL A 521 -16.32 -5.53 0.50
N ILE A 522 -17.30 -6.17 -0.13
CA ILE A 522 -18.72 -5.87 0.09
C ILE A 522 -19.20 -6.45 1.44
N LYS A 523 -18.51 -7.49 1.91
CA LYS A 523 -18.77 -8.20 3.18
C LYS A 523 -20.21 -8.71 3.26
N ILE A 524 -20.73 -9.22 2.13
CA ILE A 524 -22.05 -9.85 2.14
C ILE A 524 -22.01 -11.10 3.04
N THR A 525 -23.09 -11.27 3.77
CA THR A 525 -23.37 -12.42 4.63
C THR A 525 -24.46 -13.30 4.03
N SER A 526 -25.29 -12.75 3.14
CA SER A 526 -26.36 -13.46 2.44
C SER A 526 -26.50 -12.98 0.98
N ALA A 527 -27.13 -13.80 0.13
CA ALA A 527 -27.45 -13.43 -1.25
C ALA A 527 -28.37 -12.19 -1.34
N GLY A 528 -29.31 -12.07 -0.40
CA GLY A 528 -30.24 -10.93 -0.34
C GLY A 528 -29.57 -9.59 -0.02
N ASP A 529 -28.33 -9.61 0.47
CA ASP A 529 -27.59 -8.39 0.77
C ASP A 529 -27.32 -7.60 -0.50
N LEU A 530 -27.21 -8.21 -1.69
CA LEU A 530 -26.96 -7.48 -2.94
C LEU A 530 -28.21 -6.79 -3.51
N GLY A 531 -29.38 -6.90 -2.88
CA GLY A 531 -30.62 -6.39 -3.47
C GLY A 531 -31.22 -7.33 -4.52
N LYS A 532 -32.24 -6.87 -5.22
CA LYS A 532 -32.99 -7.68 -6.20
C LYS A 532 -32.54 -7.39 -7.63
N ASN A 533 -32.20 -6.15 -7.93
CA ASN A 533 -31.94 -5.65 -9.27
C ASN A 533 -30.47 -5.22 -9.35
N VAL A 534 -29.62 -6.21 -9.61
CA VAL A 534 -28.17 -6.02 -9.64
C VAL A 534 -27.69 -5.75 -11.05
N VAL A 535 -27.06 -4.61 -11.26
CA VAL A 535 -26.36 -4.27 -12.52
C VAL A 535 -24.86 -4.46 -12.30
N VAL A 536 -24.22 -5.24 -13.16
CA VAL A 536 -22.76 -5.44 -13.15
C VAL A 536 -22.11 -4.67 -14.31
N GLN A 537 -21.02 -3.99 -14.02
CA GLN A 537 -20.32 -3.12 -14.95
C GLN A 537 -18.80 -3.09 -14.70
N GLY A 538 -18.05 -2.44 -15.58
CA GLY A 538 -16.60 -2.43 -15.59
C GLY A 538 -16.02 -3.45 -16.55
N GLY A 539 -14.81 -3.17 -17.06
CA GLY A 539 -14.18 -3.98 -18.11
C GLY A 539 -13.96 -5.45 -17.73
N THR A 540 -13.91 -5.77 -16.43
CA THR A 540 -13.74 -7.14 -15.95
C THR A 540 -14.96 -8.02 -16.25
N PHE A 541 -16.18 -7.46 -16.32
CA PHE A 541 -17.39 -8.23 -16.63
C PHE A 541 -17.58 -8.54 -18.13
N TYR A 542 -16.68 -8.06 -19.00
CA TYR A 542 -16.56 -8.64 -20.35
C TYR A 542 -16.03 -10.08 -20.31
N ASN A 543 -15.43 -10.50 -19.19
CA ASN A 543 -15.02 -11.88 -18.99
C ASN A 543 -16.22 -12.72 -18.50
N ASP A 544 -16.77 -13.55 -19.38
CA ASP A 544 -17.88 -14.45 -19.07
C ASP A 544 -17.58 -15.42 -17.91
N ALA A 545 -16.31 -15.82 -17.73
CA ALA A 545 -15.94 -16.65 -16.60
C ALA A 545 -16.11 -15.92 -15.26
N VAL A 546 -15.81 -14.62 -15.22
CA VAL A 546 -16.01 -13.77 -14.04
C VAL A 546 -17.49 -13.52 -13.80
N LEU A 547 -18.25 -13.20 -14.84
CA LEU A 547 -19.70 -13.00 -14.73
C LEU A 547 -20.40 -14.29 -14.26
N ARG A 548 -20.06 -15.45 -14.82
CA ARG A 548 -20.61 -16.72 -14.39
C ARG A 548 -20.21 -17.08 -12.96
N SER A 549 -18.97 -16.78 -12.58
CA SER A 549 -18.52 -16.92 -11.18
C SER A 549 -19.35 -16.07 -10.23
N PHE A 550 -19.70 -14.84 -10.63
CA PHE A 550 -20.59 -13.96 -9.87
C PHE A 550 -21.94 -14.63 -9.64
N GLU A 551 -22.64 -15.03 -10.69
CA GLU A 551 -23.98 -15.62 -10.55
C GLU A 551 -23.98 -16.90 -9.70
N ARG A 552 -22.96 -17.75 -9.86
CA ARG A 552 -22.81 -18.99 -9.09
C ARG A 552 -22.59 -18.73 -7.59
N ILE A 553 -21.84 -17.68 -7.23
CA ILE A 553 -21.51 -17.38 -5.83
C ILE A 553 -22.60 -16.55 -5.16
N SER A 554 -23.13 -15.54 -5.86
CA SER A 554 -24.16 -14.64 -5.33
C SER A 554 -25.55 -15.28 -5.33
N GLY A 555 -25.79 -16.25 -6.22
CA GLY A 555 -27.13 -16.78 -6.48
C GLY A 555 -28.06 -15.79 -7.19
N CYS A 556 -27.52 -14.69 -7.71
CA CYS A 556 -28.25 -13.63 -8.40
C CYS A 556 -27.95 -13.68 -9.91
N GLU A 557 -28.99 -13.53 -10.71
CA GLU A 557 -28.88 -13.26 -12.14
C GLU A 557 -28.73 -11.75 -12.35
N ALA A 558 -27.50 -11.30 -12.62
CA ALA A 558 -27.23 -9.87 -12.81
C ALA A 558 -27.51 -9.39 -14.24
N VAL A 559 -27.90 -8.13 -14.35
CA VAL A 559 -27.94 -7.41 -15.62
C VAL A 559 -26.52 -6.97 -16.00
N ARG A 560 -25.98 -7.50 -17.10
CA ARG A 560 -24.74 -7.01 -17.71
C ARG A 560 -25.08 -6.27 -19.01
N PRO A 561 -24.98 -4.93 -19.05
CA PRO A 561 -25.06 -4.18 -20.30
C PRO A 561 -23.96 -4.58 -21.28
N ASP A 562 -24.26 -4.58 -22.58
CA ASP A 562 -23.27 -4.86 -23.63
C ASP A 562 -22.12 -3.82 -23.71
N ILE A 563 -22.31 -2.67 -23.07
CA ILE A 563 -21.32 -1.60 -22.91
C ILE A 563 -20.73 -1.52 -21.49
N ALA A 564 -20.72 -2.63 -20.74
CA ALA A 564 -20.24 -2.70 -19.35
C ALA A 564 -18.92 -1.96 -19.08
N GLY A 565 -17.95 -1.99 -20.01
CA GLY A 565 -16.65 -1.35 -19.83
C GLY A 565 -16.60 0.17 -19.99
N ILE A 566 -17.63 0.81 -20.54
CA ILE A 566 -17.68 2.27 -20.78
C ILE A 566 -18.80 2.98 -20.01
N MET A 567 -19.43 2.30 -19.05
CA MET A 567 -20.59 2.81 -18.32
C MET A 567 -20.33 4.16 -17.64
N GLY A 568 -19.12 4.41 -17.11
CA GLY A 568 -18.76 5.70 -16.54
C GLY A 568 -18.80 6.84 -17.57
N ALA A 569 -18.19 6.64 -18.74
CA ALA A 569 -18.21 7.63 -19.83
C ALA A 569 -19.62 7.83 -20.39
N PHE A 570 -20.38 6.75 -20.56
CA PHE A 570 -21.78 6.82 -21.01
C PHE A 570 -22.65 7.59 -20.02
N GLY A 571 -22.51 7.32 -18.72
CA GLY A 571 -23.18 8.03 -17.65
C GLY A 571 -22.84 9.51 -17.61
N ALA A 572 -21.56 9.87 -17.73
CA ALA A 572 -21.13 11.26 -17.82
C ALA A 572 -21.77 11.97 -19.03
N ALA A 573 -21.87 11.30 -20.17
CA ALA A 573 -22.53 11.83 -21.36
C ALA A 573 -24.05 12.04 -21.15
N LEU A 574 -24.71 11.13 -20.41
CA LEU A 574 -26.12 11.26 -20.03
C LEU A 574 -26.36 12.43 -19.05
N ILE A 575 -25.45 12.62 -18.09
CA ILE A 575 -25.46 13.79 -17.18
C ILE A 575 -25.29 15.06 -17.99
N ALA A 576 -24.31 15.10 -18.91
CA ALA A 576 -24.10 16.26 -19.77
C ALA A 576 -25.37 16.63 -20.56
N ARG A 577 -26.05 15.63 -21.12
CA ARG A 577 -27.34 15.80 -21.80
C ARG A 577 -28.41 16.37 -20.86
N GLU A 578 -28.61 15.78 -19.68
CA GLU A 578 -29.62 16.23 -18.73
C GLU A 578 -29.39 17.68 -18.27
N ARG A 579 -28.15 18.02 -17.89
CA ARG A 579 -27.77 19.37 -17.46
C ARG A 579 -28.02 20.41 -18.54
N TYR A 580 -27.62 20.11 -19.78
CA TYR A 580 -27.88 20.98 -20.92
C TYR A 580 -29.39 21.13 -21.20
N MET A 581 -30.17 20.05 -21.12
CA MET A 581 -31.63 20.11 -21.30
C MET A 581 -32.32 20.97 -20.23
N HIS A 582 -31.83 20.93 -18.98
CA HIS A 582 -32.34 21.81 -17.92
C HIS A 582 -31.96 23.28 -18.13
N ARG A 583 -30.74 23.54 -18.61
CA ARG A 583 -30.25 24.90 -18.85
C ARG A 583 -29.37 24.97 -20.10
N PRO A 584 -29.95 25.24 -21.28
CA PRO A 584 -29.18 25.38 -22.51
C PRO A 584 -28.26 26.60 -22.44
N HIS A 585 -26.98 26.39 -22.75
CA HIS A 585 -25.95 27.42 -22.91
C HIS A 585 -24.87 26.94 -23.89
N GLU A 586 -24.04 27.84 -24.39
CA GLU A 586 -22.86 27.46 -25.17
C GLU A 586 -21.86 26.70 -24.30
N THR A 587 -21.22 25.68 -24.88
CA THR A 587 -20.17 24.91 -24.22
C THR A 587 -18.94 25.80 -23.98
N THR A 588 -18.35 25.62 -22.81
CA THR A 588 -17.05 26.16 -22.40
C THR A 588 -15.88 25.33 -22.91
N MET A 589 -16.16 24.14 -23.45
CA MET A 589 -15.17 23.23 -24.00
C MET A 589 -14.37 23.90 -25.12
N LEU A 590 -13.06 23.67 -25.11
CA LEU A 590 -12.18 24.05 -26.21
C LEU A 590 -12.67 23.44 -27.54
N SER A 591 -12.34 24.10 -28.65
CA SER A 591 -12.62 23.52 -29.96
C SER A 591 -11.86 22.20 -30.14
N LEU A 592 -12.39 21.29 -30.98
CA LEU A 592 -11.72 20.01 -31.25
C LEU A 592 -10.29 20.23 -31.76
N ASP A 593 -10.05 21.28 -32.55
CA ASP A 593 -8.72 21.65 -33.03
C ASP A 593 -7.78 22.11 -31.91
N ASP A 594 -8.26 22.92 -30.97
CA ASP A 594 -7.46 23.39 -29.84
C ASP A 594 -7.12 22.23 -28.89
N ILE A 595 -8.06 21.28 -28.68
CA ILE A 595 -7.80 20.07 -27.90
C ILE A 595 -6.73 19.20 -28.57
N ILE A 596 -6.83 19.01 -29.89
CA ILE A 596 -5.91 18.17 -30.66
C ILE A 596 -4.49 18.73 -30.68
N ASN A 597 -4.35 20.05 -30.73
CA ASN A 597 -3.07 20.76 -30.77
C ASN A 597 -2.57 21.19 -29.38
N LEU A 598 -3.29 20.86 -28.30
CA LEU A 598 -2.95 21.27 -26.95
C LEU A 598 -1.54 20.84 -26.56
N THR A 599 -0.67 21.81 -26.29
CA THR A 599 0.62 21.57 -25.64
C THR A 599 0.58 21.94 -24.17
N TYR A 600 1.38 21.25 -23.36
CA TYR A 600 1.52 21.55 -21.94
C TYR A 600 2.93 21.25 -21.44
N THR A 601 3.29 21.89 -20.34
CA THR A 601 4.53 21.60 -19.61
C THR A 601 4.22 21.20 -18.19
N THR A 602 4.93 20.20 -17.68
CA THR A 602 4.77 19.73 -16.31
C THR A 602 5.99 20.15 -15.49
N THR A 603 5.75 20.80 -14.37
CA THR A 603 6.79 21.21 -13.42
C THR A 603 6.46 20.73 -12.03
N MET A 604 7.49 20.38 -11.26
CA MET A 604 7.34 19.95 -9.88
C MET A 604 7.70 21.08 -8.92
N SER A 605 6.95 21.20 -7.84
CA SER A 605 7.26 22.09 -6.73
C SER A 605 6.99 21.37 -5.41
N ARG A 606 7.46 21.93 -4.30
CA ARG A 606 7.04 21.48 -2.96
C ARG A 606 6.24 22.58 -2.29
N CYS A 607 5.05 22.23 -1.85
CA CYS A 607 4.24 23.11 -1.02
C CYS A 607 5.02 23.47 0.26
N ARG A 608 5.02 24.75 0.63
CA ARG A 608 5.64 25.22 1.88
C ARG A 608 4.60 25.69 2.90
N GLY A 609 3.33 25.38 2.66
CA GLY A 609 2.20 25.86 3.46
C GLY A 609 1.98 25.12 4.77
N CYS A 610 2.59 23.93 4.96
CA CYS A 610 2.58 23.16 6.21
C CYS A 610 3.71 22.11 6.21
N VAL A 611 3.81 21.36 7.31
CA VAL A 611 4.82 20.31 7.52
C VAL A 611 4.71 19.11 6.57
N ASN A 612 3.56 18.92 5.89
CA ASN A 612 3.41 17.84 4.91
C ASN A 612 4.31 18.03 3.68
N HIS A 613 4.74 19.27 3.39
CA HIS A 613 5.57 19.59 2.23
C HIS A 613 5.16 18.89 0.92
N CYS A 614 3.84 18.85 0.66
CA CYS A 614 3.24 18.09 -0.44
C CYS A 614 4.01 18.33 -1.74
N VAL A 615 4.37 17.27 -2.44
CA VAL A 615 5.00 17.36 -3.74
C VAL A 615 3.90 17.70 -4.75
N LEU A 616 3.99 18.87 -5.36
CA LEU A 616 2.99 19.44 -6.25
C LEU A 616 3.39 19.22 -7.69
N THR A 617 2.49 18.63 -8.47
CA THR A 617 2.63 18.58 -9.93
C THR A 617 1.84 19.71 -10.55
N ILE A 618 2.52 20.57 -11.31
CA ILE A 618 1.94 21.76 -11.93
C ILE A 618 1.96 21.57 -13.44
N ASN A 619 0.79 21.29 -14.01
CA ASN A 619 0.56 21.21 -15.45
C ASN A 619 0.18 22.60 -15.97
N ARG A 620 1.03 23.20 -16.80
CA ARG A 620 0.79 24.52 -17.42
C ARG A 620 0.36 24.33 -18.86
N PHE A 621 -0.84 24.81 -19.17
CA PHE A 621 -1.43 24.78 -20.50
C PHE A 621 -1.20 26.13 -21.21
N GLU A 622 -1.43 26.15 -22.51
CA GLU A 622 -1.43 27.39 -23.31
C GLU A 622 -2.44 28.41 -22.77
N GLY A 623 -2.09 29.71 -22.91
CA GLY A 623 -2.90 30.82 -22.38
C GLY A 623 -2.71 31.09 -20.87
N GLY A 624 -1.69 30.51 -20.24
CA GLY A 624 -1.36 30.76 -18.83
C GLY A 624 -2.22 30.02 -17.81
N ARG A 625 -3.12 29.13 -18.28
CA ARG A 625 -3.90 28.22 -17.42
C ARG A 625 -2.96 27.20 -16.78
N GLN A 626 -3.26 26.81 -15.54
CA GLN A 626 -2.53 25.74 -14.86
C GLN A 626 -3.46 24.86 -14.05
N TYR A 627 -3.14 23.58 -13.97
CA TYR A 627 -3.74 22.62 -13.05
C TYR A 627 -2.66 22.14 -12.09
N VAL A 628 -2.94 22.26 -10.79
CA VAL A 628 -2.02 21.81 -9.74
C VAL A 628 -2.65 20.62 -9.04
N SER A 629 -1.87 19.55 -8.92
CA SER A 629 -2.25 18.34 -8.18
C SER A 629 -1.11 17.86 -7.27
N GLY A 630 -1.30 16.74 -6.58
CA GLY A 630 -0.42 16.29 -5.49
C GLY A 630 -0.59 17.07 -4.16
N ASN A 631 -1.48 18.07 -4.12
CA ASN A 631 -1.80 18.82 -2.91
C ASN A 631 -2.88 18.13 -2.07
N ARG A 632 -2.66 18.03 -0.75
CA ARG A 632 -3.66 17.53 0.21
C ARG A 632 -4.67 18.59 0.66
N CYS A 633 -4.45 19.85 0.28
CA CYS A 633 -5.30 20.97 0.64
C CYS A 633 -5.18 22.10 -0.39
N GLU A 634 -6.08 23.07 -0.32
CA GLU A 634 -6.15 24.21 -1.26
C GLU A 634 -4.88 25.09 -1.24
N ARG A 635 -4.09 25.08 -0.16
CA ARG A 635 -2.83 25.85 -0.07
C ARG A 635 -1.86 25.48 -1.19
N GLY A 636 -1.87 24.21 -1.63
CA GLY A 636 -1.03 23.75 -2.74
C GLY A 636 -1.42 24.35 -4.09
N LEU A 637 -2.66 24.82 -4.24
CA LEU A 637 -3.17 25.45 -5.45
C LEU A 637 -2.76 26.94 -5.56
N GLY A 638 -2.07 27.49 -4.55
CA GLY A 638 -1.77 28.91 -4.46
C GLY A 638 -2.96 29.79 -4.05
N VAL A 639 -4.08 29.16 -3.67
CA VAL A 639 -5.23 29.85 -3.07
C VAL A 639 -4.84 30.24 -1.65
N GLU A 640 -4.74 31.55 -1.38
CA GLU A 640 -4.54 32.02 -0.02
C GLU A 640 -5.67 31.51 0.86
N LYS A 641 -5.33 31.01 2.05
CA LYS A 641 -6.31 30.61 3.05
C LYS A 641 -7.19 31.83 3.28
N ALA A 642 -8.45 31.81 2.84
CA ALA A 642 -9.44 32.70 3.41
C ALA A 642 -9.30 32.49 4.92
N LYS A 643 -8.98 33.54 5.69
CA LYS A 643 -8.92 33.49 7.15
C LYS A 643 -10.34 33.21 7.65
N ARG A 644 -10.78 31.97 7.52
CA ARG A 644 -12.00 31.47 8.10
C ARG A 644 -11.63 31.14 9.53
N ASP A 645 -12.11 31.96 10.45
CA ASP A 645 -11.96 31.78 11.89
C ASP A 645 -12.87 30.61 12.34
N ILE A 646 -12.47 29.40 11.92
CA ILE A 646 -13.16 28.14 12.19
C ILE A 646 -12.35 27.41 13.26
N PRO A 647 -12.96 27.04 14.39
CA PRO A 647 -12.26 26.36 15.47
C PRO A 647 -11.63 25.03 15.04
N ASN A 648 -10.38 24.83 15.46
CA ASN A 648 -9.63 23.58 15.26
C ASN A 648 -9.02 23.13 16.60
N LEU A 649 -9.70 22.21 17.29
CA LEU A 649 -9.24 21.73 18.59
C LEU A 649 -7.99 20.86 18.52
N PHE A 650 -7.66 20.24 17.38
CA PHE A 650 -6.41 19.51 17.21
C PHE A 650 -5.21 20.46 17.33
N THR A 651 -5.25 21.59 16.62
CA THR A 651 -4.18 22.60 16.72
C THR A 651 -4.12 23.21 18.12
N TRP A 652 -5.28 23.60 18.67
CA TRP A 652 -5.33 24.20 20.00
C TRP A 652 -4.81 23.26 21.10
N LYS A 653 -5.27 22.00 21.10
CA LYS A 653 -4.88 21.00 22.10
C LYS A 653 -3.39 20.64 21.96
N TYR A 654 -2.83 20.65 20.74
CA TYR A 654 -1.40 20.39 20.54
C TYR A 654 -0.54 21.42 21.27
N HIS A 655 -0.86 22.71 21.12
CA HIS A 655 -0.20 23.80 21.84
C HIS A 655 -0.43 23.71 23.35
N LYS A 656 -1.68 23.44 23.77
CA LYS A 656 -2.01 23.26 25.19
C LYS A 656 -1.22 22.12 25.84
N ILE A 657 -0.93 21.06 25.10
CA ILE A 657 -0.19 19.90 25.61
C ILE A 657 1.31 20.16 25.63
N PHE A 658 1.91 20.80 24.62
CA PHE A 658 3.38 20.83 24.46
C PHE A 658 4.07 22.17 24.77
N ASP A 659 3.36 23.30 24.83
CA ASP A 659 3.98 24.63 25.00
C ASP A 659 4.31 24.95 26.48
N TYR A 660 4.96 24.01 27.17
CA TYR A 660 5.46 24.20 28.52
C TYR A 660 6.86 24.82 28.50
N GLU A 661 7.03 25.96 29.17
CA GLU A 661 8.33 26.62 29.27
C GLU A 661 9.29 25.82 30.17
N PRO A 662 10.42 25.32 29.64
CA PRO A 662 11.40 24.57 30.41
C PRO A 662 12.21 25.50 31.32
N LEU A 663 12.87 24.93 32.35
CA LEU A 663 13.83 25.70 33.14
C LEU A 663 14.98 26.22 32.29
N THR A 664 15.43 27.44 32.56
CA THR A 664 16.68 27.98 32.05
C THR A 664 17.87 27.22 32.64
N ALA A 665 19.02 27.25 31.97
CA ALA A 665 20.18 26.44 32.36
C ALA A 665 20.69 26.76 33.78
N ASP A 666 20.56 28.01 34.23
CA ASP A 666 20.92 28.48 35.58
C ASP A 666 19.98 27.94 36.68
N LYS A 667 18.74 27.58 36.34
CA LYS A 667 17.74 27.07 37.30
C LYS A 667 17.66 25.54 37.31
N ALA A 668 18.26 24.89 36.32
CA ALA A 668 18.22 23.44 36.12
C ALA A 668 19.27 22.72 37.00
N THR A 669 19.10 22.80 38.33
CA THR A 669 20.07 22.26 39.30
C THR A 669 20.32 20.77 39.18
N ARG A 670 19.41 20.02 38.53
CA ARG A 670 19.53 18.57 38.30
C ARG A 670 19.84 18.21 36.84
N GLY A 671 20.18 19.19 36.00
CA GLY A 671 20.56 18.97 34.62
C GLY A 671 19.38 18.85 33.65
N ILE A 672 19.63 18.20 32.51
CA ILE A 672 18.66 18.08 31.41
C ILE A 672 18.02 16.69 31.42
N VAL A 673 16.71 16.63 31.25
CA VAL A 673 15.95 15.40 30.96
C VAL A 673 15.36 15.48 29.56
N GLY A 674 15.66 14.48 28.73
CA GLY A 674 15.04 14.28 27.43
C GLY A 674 13.69 13.59 27.58
N ILE A 675 12.66 14.13 26.93
CA ILE A 675 11.34 13.50 26.81
C ILE A 675 11.02 13.35 25.32
N PRO A 676 10.78 12.11 24.82
CA PRO A 676 10.38 11.90 23.43
C PRO A 676 8.92 12.29 23.21
N ARG A 677 8.60 13.00 22.13
CA ARG A 677 7.24 13.39 21.71
C ARG A 677 6.52 12.23 21.02
N VAL A 678 6.11 11.23 21.80
CA VAL A 678 5.65 9.94 21.27
C VAL A 678 4.42 9.42 22.01
N LEU A 679 3.56 8.66 21.34
CA LEU A 679 2.52 7.81 21.96
C LEU A 679 1.75 8.49 23.13
N ASN A 680 1.88 7.98 24.35
CA ASN A 680 1.23 8.51 25.55
C ASN A 680 1.68 9.93 25.96
N MET A 681 2.80 10.45 25.46
CA MET A 681 3.22 11.82 25.75
C MET A 681 2.25 12.85 25.17
N TYR A 682 1.48 12.47 24.15
CA TYR A 682 0.34 13.26 23.65
C TYR A 682 -0.86 13.33 24.60
N GLU A 683 -0.75 12.74 25.80
CA GLU A 683 -1.73 12.86 26.89
C GLU A 683 -1.01 13.27 28.19
N ASN A 684 0.14 12.66 28.47
CA ASN A 684 0.78 12.72 29.78
C ASN A 684 1.92 13.75 29.85
N PHE A 685 2.30 14.41 28.76
CA PHE A 685 3.40 15.39 28.79
C PHE A 685 3.18 16.56 29.77
N PRO A 686 1.97 17.14 29.94
CA PRO A 686 1.71 18.15 30.98
C PRO A 686 2.15 17.72 32.39
N TYR A 687 1.91 16.45 32.73
CA TYR A 687 2.36 15.86 33.98
C TYR A 687 3.89 15.86 34.04
N TRP A 688 4.56 15.30 33.02
CA TRP A 688 6.01 15.14 33.03
C TRP A 688 6.75 16.47 32.96
N ALA A 689 6.29 17.41 32.14
CA ALA A 689 6.86 18.75 32.04
C ALA A 689 6.84 19.45 33.42
N THR A 690 5.71 19.39 34.11
CA THR A 690 5.55 19.97 35.45
C THR A 690 6.36 19.22 36.50
N PHE A 691 6.31 17.89 36.51
CA PHE A 691 7.02 17.05 37.46
C PHE A 691 8.54 17.29 37.43
N PHE A 692 9.14 17.25 36.24
CA PHE A 692 10.58 17.46 36.08
C PHE A 692 11.01 18.90 36.35
N LYS A 693 10.19 19.89 35.94
CA LYS A 693 10.43 21.30 36.26
C LYS A 693 10.44 21.53 37.77
N GLU A 694 9.48 20.97 38.50
CA GLU A 694 9.40 21.07 39.96
C GLU A 694 10.54 20.32 40.68
N LEU A 695 11.05 19.25 40.07
CA LEU A 695 12.27 18.58 40.53
C LEU A 695 13.56 19.30 40.13
N GLY A 696 13.52 20.45 39.45
CA GLY A 696 14.73 21.19 39.09
C GLY A 696 15.49 20.64 37.87
N PHE A 697 14.84 19.83 37.03
CA PHE A 697 15.37 19.44 35.72
C PHE A 697 14.92 20.42 34.62
N ARG A 698 15.79 20.65 33.64
CA ARG A 698 15.42 21.27 32.37
C ARG A 698 14.87 20.21 31.43
N VAL A 699 13.60 20.33 31.08
CA VAL A 699 12.94 19.43 30.13
C VAL A 699 13.36 19.80 28.70
N MET A 700 13.90 18.82 27.97
CA MET A 700 14.14 18.90 26.53
C MET A 700 13.18 17.93 25.84
N LEU A 701 12.13 18.49 25.24
CA LEU A 701 11.18 17.74 24.42
C LEU A 701 11.75 17.57 23.00
N SER A 702 11.68 16.37 22.44
CA SER A 702 12.02 16.14 21.03
C SER A 702 11.10 16.97 20.10
N PRO A 703 11.53 17.30 18.87
CA PRO A 703 10.82 18.23 18.02
C PRO A 703 9.47 17.67 17.55
N GLN A 704 8.72 18.47 16.80
CA GLN A 704 7.55 17.94 16.09
C GLN A 704 7.98 16.79 15.17
N SER A 705 7.15 15.75 15.11
CA SER A 705 7.38 14.61 14.22
C SER A 705 7.44 15.06 12.76
N SER A 706 8.27 14.37 11.99
CA SER A 706 8.41 14.55 10.56
C SER A 706 8.99 13.26 9.97
N HIS A 707 8.91 13.12 8.64
CA HIS A 707 9.55 11.99 7.96
C HIS A 707 11.06 11.91 8.25
N GLN A 708 11.75 13.05 8.37
CA GLN A 708 13.18 13.04 8.72
C GLN A 708 13.42 12.48 10.12
N ILE A 709 12.54 12.75 11.09
CA ILE A 709 12.64 12.13 12.43
C ILE A 709 12.48 10.62 12.31
N TYR A 710 11.48 10.13 11.57
CA TYR A 710 11.29 8.69 11.34
C TYR A 710 12.55 8.03 10.76
N GLU A 711 13.17 8.63 9.74
CA GLU A 711 14.38 8.10 9.10
C GLU A 711 15.56 7.98 10.05
N LEU A 712 15.67 8.83 11.08
CA LEU A 712 16.78 8.78 12.06
C LEU A 712 16.85 7.47 12.84
N GLY A 713 15.74 6.74 12.98
CA GLY A 713 15.64 5.54 13.81
C GLY A 713 15.27 4.26 13.06
N ILE A 714 15.19 4.30 11.72
CA ILE A 714 14.60 3.22 10.90
C ILE A 714 15.26 1.85 11.09
N GLU A 715 16.58 1.81 11.31
CA GLU A 715 17.35 0.57 11.48
C GLU A 715 17.13 -0.12 12.84
N THR A 716 16.61 0.63 13.82
CA THR A 716 16.41 0.14 15.20
C THR A 716 14.99 -0.40 15.45
N ILE A 717 14.13 -0.34 14.44
CA ILE A 717 12.73 -0.80 14.52
C ILE A 717 12.72 -2.34 14.55
N PRO A 718 12.19 -2.98 15.61
CA PRO A 718 12.26 -4.44 15.76
C PRO A 718 11.24 -5.17 14.90
N SER A 719 10.14 -4.53 14.49
CA SER A 719 9.09 -5.19 13.71
C SER A 719 8.37 -4.27 12.74
N GLU A 720 8.10 -4.77 11.53
CA GLU A 720 7.32 -4.06 10.53
C GLU A 720 5.85 -3.86 10.96
N SER A 721 5.30 -4.77 11.76
CA SER A 721 3.89 -4.75 12.19
C SER A 721 3.56 -3.64 13.20
N GLU A 722 4.57 -2.95 13.70
CA GLU A 722 4.40 -1.85 14.64
C GLU A 722 3.67 -0.68 13.96
N CYS A 723 2.83 0.02 14.74
CA CYS A 723 2.14 1.19 14.24
C CYS A 723 3.15 2.34 13.99
N TYR A 724 2.89 3.16 12.97
CA TYR A 724 3.78 4.29 12.61
C TYR A 724 4.14 5.22 13.79
N PRO A 725 3.22 5.56 14.72
CA PRO A 725 3.54 6.35 15.91
C PRO A 725 4.57 5.70 16.83
N ALA A 726 4.62 4.37 16.88
CA ALA A 726 5.61 3.64 17.66
C ALA A 726 6.97 3.63 16.97
N LYS A 727 6.99 3.44 15.65
CA LYS A 727 8.22 3.56 14.83
C LYS A 727 8.86 4.94 14.96
N LEU A 728 8.06 6.01 14.98
CA LEU A 728 8.54 7.38 15.23
C LEU A 728 9.29 7.52 16.56
N ALA A 729 9.00 6.69 17.56
CA ALA A 729 9.68 6.77 18.85
C ALA A 729 11.18 6.51 18.75
N HIS A 730 11.60 5.60 17.87
CA HIS A 730 13.01 5.35 17.59
C HIS A 730 13.72 6.61 17.10
N GLY A 731 13.10 7.29 16.12
CA GLY A 731 13.59 8.56 15.58
C GLY A 731 13.70 9.67 16.62
N HIS A 732 12.68 9.82 17.46
CA HIS A 732 12.69 10.82 18.55
C HIS A 732 13.77 10.55 19.60
N ILE A 733 14.02 9.28 19.93
CA ILE A 733 15.08 8.88 20.85
C ILE A 733 16.46 9.14 20.22
N SER A 734 16.70 8.70 18.98
CA SER A 734 17.96 8.98 18.27
C SER A 734 18.20 10.49 18.14
N TRP A 735 17.15 11.31 17.96
CA TRP A 735 17.28 12.77 17.95
C TRP A 735 17.79 13.32 19.29
N LEU A 736 17.25 12.83 20.42
CA LEU A 736 17.71 13.25 21.76
C LEU A 736 19.16 12.82 22.02
N ILE A 737 19.52 11.59 21.63
CA ILE A 737 20.89 11.07 21.75
C ILE A 737 21.87 11.91 20.93
N LYS A 738 21.51 12.26 19.68
CA LYS A 738 22.32 13.13 18.80
C LYS A 738 22.47 14.57 19.29
N ARG A 739 21.75 14.97 20.33
CA ARG A 739 21.90 16.25 21.04
C ARG A 739 22.56 16.12 22.40
N ASP A 740 23.26 15.02 22.62
CA ASP A 740 24.05 14.74 23.81
C ASP A 740 23.23 14.86 25.11
N VAL A 741 21.95 14.47 25.06
CA VAL A 741 21.08 14.47 26.24
C VAL A 741 21.48 13.28 27.14
N PRO A 742 21.96 13.52 28.37
CA PRO A 742 22.56 12.47 29.20
C PRO A 742 21.54 11.58 29.89
N PHE A 743 20.30 12.05 30.04
CA PHE A 743 19.22 11.37 30.74
C PHE A 743 17.94 11.49 29.92
N ILE A 744 17.37 10.35 29.52
CA ILE A 744 16.10 10.27 28.80
C ILE A 744 15.10 9.52 29.67
N PHE A 745 13.91 10.10 29.83
CA PHE A 745 12.82 9.48 30.59
C PHE A 745 11.67 9.10 29.67
N TYR A 746 11.34 7.81 29.63
CA TYR A 746 10.20 7.30 28.88
C TYR A 746 9.59 6.10 29.60
N PRO A 747 8.55 6.26 30.43
CA PRO A 747 8.03 5.18 31.27
C PRO A 747 7.08 4.24 30.54
N CYS A 748 6.94 3.03 31.06
CA CYS A 748 5.93 2.05 30.66
C CYS A 748 4.65 2.27 31.49
N ILE A 749 3.50 2.49 30.84
CA ILE A 749 2.24 2.83 31.53
C ILE A 749 1.14 1.83 31.16
N PRO A 750 1.01 0.69 31.88
CA PRO A 750 -0.04 -0.30 31.61
C PRO A 750 -1.45 0.21 31.94
N TYR A 751 -1.58 0.89 33.09
CA TYR A 751 -2.85 1.39 33.59
C TYR A 751 -2.89 2.91 33.51
N GLU A 752 -3.95 3.43 32.90
CA GLU A 752 -4.34 4.82 32.98
C GLU A 752 -5.31 5.06 34.14
N ARG A 753 -5.75 6.30 34.30
CA ARG A 753 -6.83 6.69 35.22
C ARG A 753 -8.20 6.21 34.74
N LYS A 754 -9.11 5.90 35.66
CA LYS A 754 -10.49 5.51 35.33
C LYS A 754 -11.34 6.75 35.07
N GLU A 755 -11.57 7.06 33.80
CA GLU A 755 -12.28 8.29 33.41
C GLU A 755 -13.78 8.12 33.23
N VAL A 756 -14.23 6.94 32.79
CA VAL A 756 -15.64 6.65 32.57
C VAL A 756 -16.15 5.71 33.65
N PRO A 757 -17.10 6.15 34.50
CA PRO A 757 -17.76 5.27 35.45
C PRO A 757 -18.41 4.06 34.75
N GLY A 758 -18.28 2.87 35.34
CA GLY A 758 -18.80 1.64 34.75
C GLY A 758 -17.99 1.05 33.59
N ALA A 759 -16.86 1.65 33.18
CA ALA A 759 -15.90 1.00 32.29
C ALA A 759 -15.32 -0.27 32.94
N GLY A 760 -15.13 -1.31 32.13
CA GLY A 760 -14.65 -2.63 32.57
C GLY A 760 -13.18 -2.61 32.96
N ASN A 761 -12.36 -1.81 32.27
CA ASN A 761 -10.98 -1.53 32.65
C ASN A 761 -10.51 -0.15 32.12
N HIS A 762 -9.22 0.13 32.24
CA HIS A 762 -8.57 1.42 31.97
C HIS A 762 -7.13 1.20 31.50
N TYR A 763 -6.92 0.15 30.69
CA TYR A 763 -5.61 -0.17 30.12
C TYR A 763 -5.24 0.82 29.01
N ASN A 764 -3.93 1.00 28.86
CA ASN A 764 -3.35 1.43 27.59
C ASN A 764 -3.25 0.27 26.61
N CYS A 765 -3.10 0.58 25.31
CA CYS A 765 -2.80 -0.47 24.33
C CYS A 765 -1.45 -1.14 24.64
N PRO A 766 -1.21 -2.39 24.21
CA PRO A 766 0.07 -3.06 24.43
C PRO A 766 1.28 -2.26 23.91
N MET A 767 1.12 -1.55 22.79
CA MET A 767 2.16 -0.65 22.27
C MET A 767 2.48 0.45 23.30
N VAL A 768 1.50 1.28 23.67
CA VAL A 768 1.68 2.38 24.64
C VAL A 768 2.16 1.87 26.00
N THR A 769 1.71 0.69 26.42
CA THR A 769 2.03 0.09 27.71
C THR A 769 3.53 -0.14 27.87
N SER A 770 4.20 -0.72 26.88
CA SER A 770 5.57 -1.23 27.05
C SER A 770 6.54 -0.83 25.94
N TYR A 771 6.19 0.09 25.03
CA TYR A 771 7.10 0.42 23.91
C TYR A 771 8.48 0.91 24.35
N SER A 772 8.56 1.54 25.52
CA SER A 772 9.84 1.96 26.06
C SER A 772 10.81 0.78 26.33
N GLU A 773 10.31 -0.43 26.63
CA GLU A 773 11.17 -1.62 26.70
C GLU A 773 11.70 -2.02 25.31
N ASN A 774 10.92 -1.84 24.24
CA ASN A 774 11.43 -2.06 22.88
C ASN A 774 12.57 -1.09 22.56
N ILE A 775 12.42 0.19 22.90
CA ILE A 775 13.47 1.21 22.73
C ILE A 775 14.75 0.80 23.47
N LYS A 776 14.64 0.47 24.76
CA LYS A 776 15.78 0.05 25.59
C LYS A 776 16.54 -1.15 25.03
N ASN A 777 15.83 -2.11 24.45
CA ASN A 777 16.42 -3.38 24.00
C ASN A 777 16.92 -3.35 22.56
N ASN A 778 16.41 -2.45 21.71
CA ASN A 778 16.75 -2.42 20.28
C ASN A 778 17.57 -1.19 19.85
N MET A 779 17.84 -0.22 20.74
CA MET A 779 18.66 0.95 20.43
C MET A 779 20.02 0.86 21.11
N GLU A 780 21.01 0.30 20.42
CA GLU A 780 22.40 0.17 20.91
C GLU A 780 23.05 1.52 21.22
N GLU A 781 22.67 2.57 20.48
CA GLU A 781 23.11 3.96 20.68
C GLU A 781 22.99 4.43 22.14
N LEU A 782 21.98 3.93 22.88
CA LEU A 782 21.79 4.26 24.30
C LEU A 782 22.99 3.80 25.15
N LYS A 783 23.52 2.60 24.88
CA LYS A 783 24.69 2.05 25.57
C LYS A 783 25.98 2.69 25.06
N GLU A 784 26.13 2.82 23.75
CA GLU A 784 27.34 3.39 23.12
C GLU A 784 27.60 4.83 23.56
N LYS A 785 26.53 5.63 23.72
CA LYS A 785 26.60 7.02 24.16
C LYS A 785 26.45 7.18 25.67
N ASN A 786 26.38 6.08 26.42
CA ASN A 786 26.23 6.05 27.88
C ASN A 786 25.06 6.93 28.37
N VAL A 787 23.93 6.88 27.67
CA VAL A 787 22.73 7.65 28.00
C VAL A 787 21.95 6.92 29.09
N LYS A 788 21.62 7.61 30.18
CA LYS A 788 20.75 7.07 31.23
C LYS A 788 19.31 7.03 30.70
N PHE A 789 18.88 5.88 30.19
CA PHE A 789 17.50 5.66 29.75
C PHE A 789 16.66 5.05 30.88
N LEU A 790 15.72 5.83 31.42
CA LEU A 790 14.88 5.42 32.54
C LEU A 790 13.45 5.14 32.06
N ASN A 791 13.04 3.88 32.14
CA ASN A 791 11.77 3.38 31.63
C ASN A 791 10.97 2.47 32.58
N PRO A 792 10.70 2.91 33.83
CA PRO A 792 10.01 2.10 34.81
C PRO A 792 8.56 1.80 34.41
N PHE A 793 8.04 0.66 34.86
CA PHE A 793 6.61 0.37 34.84
C PHE A 793 5.89 1.14 35.95
N MET A 794 4.91 1.95 35.56
CA MET A 794 4.15 2.83 36.46
C MET A 794 2.66 2.77 36.15
N ALA A 795 1.82 2.93 37.16
CA ALA A 795 0.37 2.97 37.02
C ALA A 795 -0.14 4.41 37.23
N PHE A 796 -0.80 4.96 36.23
CA PHE A 796 -1.50 6.26 36.28
C PHE A 796 -2.90 6.14 36.90
N THR A 797 -3.15 5.08 37.67
CA THR A 797 -4.46 4.79 38.27
C THR A 797 -4.90 5.86 39.28
N SER A 798 -3.98 6.36 40.11
CA SER A 798 -4.23 7.43 41.07
C SER A 798 -2.95 8.18 41.42
N GLU A 799 -3.11 9.42 41.91
CA GLU A 799 -2.00 10.25 42.40
C GLU A 799 -1.16 9.52 43.46
N GLU A 800 -1.82 8.83 44.40
CA GLU A 800 -1.16 8.12 45.48
C GLU A 800 -0.25 7.00 44.97
N ILE A 801 -0.78 6.17 44.06
CA ILE A 801 -0.05 5.03 43.48
C ILE A 801 1.15 5.53 42.69
N LEU A 802 0.93 6.49 41.78
CA LEU A 802 1.99 7.03 40.93
C LEU A 802 3.05 7.76 41.76
N SER A 803 2.63 8.60 42.73
CA SER A 803 3.56 9.32 43.60
C SER A 803 4.43 8.36 44.41
N ARG A 804 3.88 7.25 44.92
CA ARG A 804 4.67 6.23 45.65
C ARG A 804 5.72 5.59 44.74
N GLN A 805 5.33 5.16 43.53
CA GLN A 805 6.26 4.57 42.57
C GLN A 805 7.36 5.57 42.14
N LEU A 806 7.03 6.84 41.95
CA LEU A 806 7.99 7.89 41.62
C LEU A 806 8.97 8.14 42.76
N GLN A 807 8.52 8.17 44.02
CA GLN A 807 9.40 8.31 45.19
C GLN A 807 10.43 7.18 45.23
N GLU A 808 10.00 5.93 45.06
CA GLU A 808 10.89 4.76 45.03
C GLU A 808 11.94 4.87 43.90
N VAL A 809 11.50 5.20 42.68
CA VAL A 809 12.39 5.30 41.51
C VAL A 809 13.38 6.47 41.64
N PHE A 810 12.92 7.68 41.97
CA PHE A 810 13.78 8.86 41.99
C PHE A 810 14.69 8.92 43.23
N LYS A 811 14.28 8.30 44.34
CA LYS A 811 15.18 8.06 45.47
C LYS A 811 16.31 7.12 45.07
N LYS A 812 16.01 6.02 44.38
CA LYS A 812 17.02 5.06 43.92
C LYS A 812 17.97 5.64 42.87
N GLU A 813 17.42 6.34 41.88
CA GLU A 813 18.15 6.73 40.68
C GLU A 813 18.90 8.07 40.79
N PHE A 814 18.45 8.95 41.69
CA PHE A 814 18.97 10.33 41.82
C PHE A 814 19.15 10.78 43.28
N ASP A 815 18.90 9.91 44.26
CA ASP A 815 18.92 10.23 45.69
C ASP A 815 18.03 11.42 46.10
N ILE A 816 16.95 11.67 45.33
CA ILE A 816 16.04 12.78 45.59
C ILE A 816 15.17 12.46 46.83
N PRO A 817 15.00 13.40 47.78
CA PRO A 817 14.11 13.21 48.93
C PRO A 817 12.67 12.93 48.51
N GLU A 818 12.04 11.94 49.15
CA GLU A 818 10.66 11.54 48.86
C GLU A 818 9.67 12.71 48.98
N SER A 819 9.91 13.64 49.91
CA SER A 819 9.10 14.85 50.10
C SER A 819 9.12 15.78 48.88
N GLU A 820 10.27 15.92 48.21
CA GLU A 820 10.40 16.69 46.98
C GLU A 820 9.65 16.00 45.84
N THR A 821 9.86 14.69 45.67
CA THR A 821 9.18 13.91 44.63
C THR A 821 7.67 13.90 44.81
N LYS A 822 7.17 13.75 46.04
CA LYS A 822 5.74 13.81 46.35
C LYS A 822 5.15 15.18 46.03
N LYS A 823 5.86 16.27 46.38
CA LYS A 823 5.42 17.64 46.06
C LYS A 823 5.35 17.88 44.56
N ALA A 824 6.36 17.43 43.81
CA ALA A 824 6.38 17.53 42.35
C ALA A 824 5.26 16.70 41.71
N ALA A 825 5.06 15.46 42.18
CA ALA A 825 4.01 14.56 41.68
C ALA A 825 2.61 15.14 41.93
N LYS A 826 2.37 15.76 43.10
CA LYS A 826 1.10 16.43 43.41
C LYS A 826 0.80 17.57 42.43
N LYS A 827 1.78 18.46 42.21
CA LYS A 827 1.62 19.58 41.28
C LYS A 827 1.37 19.11 39.85
N ALA A 828 2.13 18.11 39.41
CA ALA A 828 1.96 17.50 38.09
C ALA A 828 0.59 16.84 37.90
N TRP A 829 0.07 16.17 38.94
CA TRP A 829 -1.26 15.56 38.91
C TRP A 829 -2.38 16.61 38.77
N ASN A 830 -2.28 17.70 39.53
CA ASN A 830 -3.21 18.81 39.44
C ASN A 830 -3.17 19.47 38.05
N GLU A 831 -1.97 19.66 37.47
CA GLU A 831 -1.82 20.21 36.12
C GLU A 831 -2.47 19.30 35.06
N LEU A 832 -2.25 17.99 35.14
CA LEU A 832 -2.86 17.03 34.23
C LEU A 832 -4.40 17.09 34.29
N ALA A 833 -4.98 17.20 35.49
CA ALA A 833 -6.41 17.37 35.67
C ALA A 833 -6.90 18.71 35.11
N GLN A 834 -6.15 19.80 35.31
CA GLN A 834 -6.50 21.13 34.79
C GLN A 834 -6.51 21.15 33.26
N VAL A 835 -5.52 20.55 32.60
CA VAL A 835 -5.47 20.45 31.14
C VAL A 835 -6.71 19.74 30.60
N ARG A 836 -7.15 18.66 31.24
CA ARG A 836 -8.38 17.97 30.85
C ARG A 836 -9.61 18.87 30.96
N THR A 837 -9.77 19.57 32.08
CA THR A 837 -10.87 20.53 32.25
C THR A 837 -10.81 21.66 31.22
N ASP A 838 -9.62 22.11 30.82
CA ASP A 838 -9.48 23.12 29.79
C ASP A 838 -9.91 22.59 28.40
N VAL A 839 -9.61 21.32 28.08
CA VAL A 839 -10.07 20.67 26.85
C VAL A 839 -11.60 20.54 26.82
N GLU A 840 -12.22 20.12 27.93
CA GLU A 840 -13.68 20.01 28.09
C GLU A 840 -14.36 21.37 27.89
N LYS A 841 -13.85 22.42 28.56
CA LYS A 841 -14.35 23.79 28.40
C LYS A 841 -14.19 24.31 26.98
N LYS A 842 -13.07 24.00 26.31
CA LYS A 842 -12.85 24.44 24.93
C LYS A 842 -13.80 23.74 23.96
N GLY A 843 -14.14 22.48 24.22
CA GLY A 843 -15.18 21.76 23.48
C GLY A 843 -16.54 22.44 23.62
N GLU A 844 -16.94 22.77 24.85
CA GLU A 844 -18.20 23.50 25.11
C GLU A 844 -18.24 24.87 24.43
N GLU A 845 -17.13 25.62 24.44
CA GLU A 845 -17.01 26.90 23.72
C GLU A 845 -17.25 26.74 22.21
N VAL A 846 -16.70 25.68 21.60
CA VAL A 846 -16.90 25.42 20.16
C VAL A 846 -18.31 24.93 19.87
N LEU A 847 -18.91 24.12 20.74
CA LEU A 847 -20.33 23.74 20.61
C LEU A 847 -21.23 24.98 20.68
N GLN A 848 -20.91 25.96 21.52
CA GLN A 848 -21.63 27.23 21.56
C GLN A 848 -21.43 28.03 20.26
N TYR A 849 -20.20 28.12 19.74
CA TYR A 849 -19.92 28.72 18.44
C TYR A 849 -20.74 28.09 17.30
N LEU A 850 -20.89 26.76 17.27
CA LEU A 850 -21.70 26.07 16.26
C LEU A 850 -23.18 26.46 16.35
N LYS A 851 -23.72 26.59 17.57
CA LYS A 851 -25.09 27.05 17.80
C LYS A 851 -25.28 28.50 17.36
N ASP A 852 -24.34 29.38 17.73
CA ASP A 852 -24.43 30.83 17.46
C ASP A 852 -24.29 31.15 15.98
N THR A 853 -23.50 30.36 15.24
CA THR A 853 -23.21 30.60 13.82
C THR A 853 -24.05 29.77 12.86
N GLY A 854 -24.78 28.77 13.36
CA GLY A 854 -25.49 27.78 12.54
C GLY A 854 -24.56 26.89 11.71
N LYS A 855 -23.26 26.87 12.02
CA LYS A 855 -22.27 26.01 11.36
C LYS A 855 -22.35 24.57 11.86
N HIS A 856 -21.69 23.69 11.12
CA HIS A 856 -21.59 22.27 11.42
C HIS A 856 -20.18 21.93 11.94
N GLY A 857 -20.08 20.97 12.85
CA GLY A 857 -18.80 20.50 13.40
C GLY A 857 -18.56 19.01 13.19
N ILE A 858 -17.29 18.60 13.18
CA ILE A 858 -16.89 17.20 13.13
C ILE A 858 -16.08 16.88 14.38
N VAL A 859 -16.51 15.85 15.11
CA VAL A 859 -15.70 15.20 16.15
C VAL A 859 -14.78 14.20 15.45
N LEU A 860 -13.51 14.57 15.31
CA LEU A 860 -12.48 13.70 14.74
C LEU A 860 -11.89 12.87 15.88
N ALA A 861 -12.37 11.64 15.99
CA ALA A 861 -12.17 10.76 17.13
C ALA A 861 -10.96 9.85 16.90
N GLY A 862 -10.03 9.77 17.85
CA GLY A 862 -8.80 9.00 17.66
C GLY A 862 -8.11 8.56 18.94
N ARG A 863 -6.83 8.21 18.82
CA ARG A 863 -5.96 8.06 19.99
C ARG A 863 -5.30 9.40 20.28
N PRO A 864 -4.80 9.66 21.51
CA PRO A 864 -4.17 10.94 21.82
C PRO A 864 -3.07 11.35 20.85
N TYR A 865 -2.24 10.40 20.40
CA TYR A 865 -1.16 10.64 19.44
C TYR A 865 -1.62 10.97 18.01
N HIS A 866 -2.90 10.83 17.67
CA HIS A 866 -3.42 11.32 16.39
C HIS A 866 -3.48 12.86 16.33
N ILE A 867 -3.24 13.57 17.43
CA ILE A 867 -3.09 15.02 17.38
C ILE A 867 -1.79 15.47 16.68
N ASP A 868 -0.81 14.56 16.57
CA ASP A 868 0.43 14.80 15.84
C ASP A 868 0.14 15.09 14.36
N PRO A 869 0.54 16.27 13.81
CA PRO A 869 0.33 16.61 12.41
C PRO A 869 0.97 15.63 11.42
N GLU A 870 2.07 14.95 11.81
CA GLU A 870 2.70 13.91 10.98
C GLU A 870 1.85 12.63 10.92
N ILE A 871 1.09 12.33 11.99
CA ILE A 871 0.28 11.11 12.09
C ILE A 871 -1.12 11.33 11.49
N ASN A 872 -1.76 12.48 11.74
CA ASN A 872 -3.08 12.80 11.17
C ASN A 872 -3.02 13.39 9.75
N HIS A 873 -1.82 13.64 9.21
CA HIS A 873 -1.63 14.08 7.83
C HIS A 873 -2.35 15.38 7.45
N GLY A 874 -2.75 16.20 8.42
CA GLY A 874 -3.48 17.45 8.19
C GLY A 874 -4.98 17.27 7.95
N ILE A 875 -5.58 16.12 8.29
CA ILE A 875 -7.02 15.88 8.16
C ILE A 875 -7.85 16.97 8.87
N ALA A 876 -7.45 17.36 10.09
CA ALA A 876 -8.13 18.44 10.82
C ALA A 876 -8.10 19.77 10.06
N ASP A 877 -6.96 20.11 9.45
CA ASP A 877 -6.81 21.32 8.63
C ASP A 877 -7.70 21.27 7.37
N MET A 878 -7.77 20.11 6.71
CA MET A 878 -8.60 19.89 5.54
C MET A 878 -10.10 20.03 5.86
N ILE A 879 -10.56 19.47 6.97
CA ILE A 879 -11.95 19.62 7.42
C ILE A 879 -12.29 21.09 7.64
N THR A 880 -11.40 21.85 8.31
CA THR A 880 -11.64 23.28 8.51
C THR A 880 -11.65 24.11 7.23
N SER A 881 -10.93 23.71 6.17
CA SER A 881 -11.02 24.41 4.88
C SER A 881 -12.41 24.32 4.26
N TYR A 882 -13.15 23.24 4.50
CA TYR A 882 -14.52 23.07 4.00
C TYR A 882 -15.59 23.83 4.81
N GLY A 883 -15.24 24.51 5.90
CA GLY A 883 -16.21 25.27 6.69
C GLY A 883 -16.58 24.66 8.03
N PHE A 884 -16.12 23.45 8.32
CA PHE A 884 -16.52 22.68 9.51
C PHE A 884 -15.58 22.91 10.69
N ALA A 885 -16.11 23.14 11.89
CA ALA A 885 -15.29 23.16 13.10
C ALA A 885 -14.80 21.74 13.43
N VAL A 886 -13.59 21.61 13.98
CA VAL A 886 -13.03 20.30 14.37
C VAL A 886 -12.90 20.22 15.88
N LEU A 887 -13.49 19.17 16.46
CA LEU A 887 -13.43 18.83 17.89
C LEU A 887 -12.66 17.52 18.10
N THR A 888 -12.04 17.34 19.27
CA THR A 888 -11.45 16.07 19.70
C THR A 888 -12.45 15.26 20.51
N GLU A 889 -12.32 13.94 20.58
CA GLU A 889 -13.27 13.09 21.32
C GLU A 889 -13.35 13.46 22.81
N ASP A 890 -12.21 13.78 23.40
CA ASP A 890 -12.11 14.11 24.82
C ASP A 890 -12.67 15.50 25.16
N SER A 891 -12.84 16.37 24.17
CA SER A 891 -13.48 17.69 24.35
C SER A 891 -15.00 17.63 24.51
N VAL A 892 -15.63 16.51 24.13
CA VAL A 892 -17.09 16.34 24.22
C VAL A 892 -17.51 15.09 25.00
N SER A 893 -16.58 14.18 25.30
CA SER A 893 -16.88 12.90 25.94
C SER A 893 -17.60 13.02 27.30
N HIS A 894 -17.38 14.09 28.06
CA HIS A 894 -18.03 14.34 29.35
C HIS A 894 -19.52 14.68 29.24
N LEU A 895 -19.98 15.07 28.05
CA LEU A 895 -21.39 15.36 27.76
C LEU A 895 -22.17 14.10 27.35
N GLY A 896 -21.46 13.02 26.99
CA GLY A 896 -22.04 11.77 26.50
C GLY A 896 -22.44 10.80 27.60
N LYS A 897 -23.55 10.09 27.38
CA LYS A 897 -24.00 8.99 28.26
C LYS A 897 -24.08 7.70 27.46
N VAL A 898 -23.16 6.77 27.76
CA VAL A 898 -23.09 5.47 27.11
C VAL A 898 -24.07 4.50 27.75
N GLU A 899 -24.97 3.93 26.96
CA GLU A 899 -25.80 2.81 27.40
C GLU A 899 -24.92 1.57 27.66
N ARG A 900 -25.02 1.01 28.86
CA ARG A 900 -24.25 -0.16 29.29
C ARG A 900 -25.21 -1.31 29.66
N PRO A 901 -24.84 -2.58 29.43
CA PRO A 901 -23.54 -3.06 28.96
C PRO A 901 -23.32 -2.84 27.45
N LEU A 902 -22.06 -2.64 27.06
CA LEU A 902 -21.67 -2.61 25.65
C LEU A 902 -21.61 -4.04 25.09
N VAL A 903 -21.80 -4.18 23.78
CA VAL A 903 -21.64 -5.47 23.05
C VAL A 903 -20.17 -5.96 23.09
N VAL A 904 -19.23 -5.06 23.38
CA VAL A 904 -17.79 -5.32 23.48
C VAL A 904 -17.27 -5.04 24.89
N THR A 905 -16.15 -5.65 25.26
CA THR A 905 -15.52 -5.37 26.56
C THR A 905 -14.78 -4.03 26.53
N ASP A 906 -15.24 -3.08 27.34
CA ASP A 906 -14.65 -1.76 27.49
C ASP A 906 -13.40 -1.81 28.40
N GLN A 907 -12.27 -2.25 27.84
CA GLN A 907 -11.03 -2.46 28.62
C GLN A 907 -10.02 -1.31 28.51
N TRP A 908 -10.19 -0.38 27.56
CA TRP A 908 -9.15 0.58 27.16
C TRP A 908 -9.65 2.00 27.44
N MET A 909 -8.88 2.78 28.21
CA MET A 909 -9.31 4.11 28.68
C MET A 909 -9.76 5.04 27.54
N TYR A 910 -8.99 5.08 26.45
CA TYR A 910 -9.32 5.94 25.30
C TYR A 910 -10.54 5.46 24.50
N HIS A 911 -10.82 4.16 24.44
CA HIS A 911 -12.03 3.67 23.75
C HIS A 911 -13.29 4.05 24.52
N SER A 912 -13.22 4.08 25.86
CA SER A 912 -14.33 4.55 26.68
C SER A 912 -14.73 5.99 26.34
N ARG A 913 -13.75 6.86 26.03
CA ARG A 913 -14.01 8.24 25.56
C ARG A 913 -14.70 8.26 24.20
N LEU A 914 -14.25 7.41 23.26
CA LEU A 914 -14.84 7.31 21.92
C LEU A 914 -16.33 6.94 21.99
N TYR A 915 -16.69 5.96 22.83
CA TYR A 915 -18.09 5.58 23.03
C TYR A 915 -18.92 6.73 23.60
N ALA A 916 -18.37 7.47 24.57
CA ALA A 916 -19.05 8.61 25.17
C ALA A 916 -19.23 9.76 24.17
N ALA A 917 -18.19 10.11 23.40
CA ALA A 917 -18.27 11.10 22.35
C ALA A 917 -19.32 10.73 21.29
N ALA A 918 -19.33 9.47 20.82
CA ALA A 918 -20.32 8.99 19.86
C ALA A 918 -21.76 9.05 20.41
N ALA A 919 -21.96 8.69 21.68
CA ALA A 919 -23.25 8.80 22.33
C ALA A 919 -23.75 10.25 22.42
N PHE A 920 -22.84 11.22 22.63
CA PHE A 920 -23.17 12.64 22.59
C PHE A 920 -23.49 13.13 21.18
N VAL A 921 -22.65 12.81 20.19
CA VAL A 921 -22.81 13.25 18.79
C VAL A 921 -24.18 12.84 18.24
N LYS A 922 -24.66 11.62 18.56
CA LYS A 922 -25.99 11.14 18.18
C LYS A 922 -27.15 12.06 18.63
N THR A 923 -26.93 12.91 19.63
CA THR A 923 -27.94 13.85 20.15
C THR A 923 -27.90 15.23 19.52
N GLN A 924 -26.97 15.49 18.60
CA GLN A 924 -26.73 16.81 18.01
C GLN A 924 -26.89 16.73 16.48
N ASP A 925 -27.80 17.52 15.91
CA ASP A 925 -28.06 17.54 14.46
C ASP A 925 -26.96 18.27 13.66
N ASN A 926 -26.14 19.08 14.32
CA ASN A 926 -25.07 19.89 13.72
C ASN A 926 -23.66 19.35 14.02
N LEU A 927 -23.57 18.07 14.39
CA LEU A 927 -22.32 17.41 14.74
C LEU A 927 -22.24 16.03 14.09
N ASP A 928 -21.15 15.79 13.37
CA ASP A 928 -20.80 14.48 12.81
C ASP A 928 -19.62 13.85 13.58
N LEU A 929 -19.50 12.52 13.53
CA LEU A 929 -18.35 11.79 14.08
C LEU A 929 -17.60 11.06 12.98
N VAL A 930 -16.30 11.29 12.93
CA VAL A 930 -15.35 10.59 12.05
C VAL A 930 -14.30 9.92 12.92
N GLN A 931 -14.06 8.63 12.73
CA GLN A 931 -13.07 7.85 13.49
C GLN A 931 -11.88 7.44 12.62
#